data_AF-A0A6J0C2U3-F1
#
_entry.id   AF-A0A6J0C2U3-F1
#
_cell.length_a   1.000
_cell.length_b   1.000
_cell.length_c   1.000
_cell.angle_alpha   90.00
_cell.angle_beta   90.00
_cell.angle_gamma   90.00
#
_symmetry.space_group_name_H-M   'P 1'
#
loop_
_entity.id
_entity.type
_entity.pdbx_description
1 polymer ?
#
loop_
_entity_poly.entity_id
_entity_poly.type
_entity_poly.pdbx_seq_one_letter_code
_entity_poly.pdbx_strand_id
1 'polypeptide(L)'
;MPKYKLTYFNVTSLGEPIRFLLSYGGADFEDVRIDRQNEWPAIKHTMPFGQVPILEIDGKVYYQTLPICRYLARQFNIGGQTDLDALEIDAIANSVYDLRKLAALYYWEANPDEKAKKRETLVNASLPFYLKKFDEMLKDNAGYFHGGELSYADLFFAAAYHNINSFMGFDVAKDYPNLRLLVDKVLALPKIAAWVAKRPKTPYYIFVVELSSLPAQRFSLTVCAASPGFESRTALISASTMISPARDSQFFKNIYEKHVHIVNCSVALKMPAYKVTYFNIVGLGGPIRFLLSYGGVEFEDIRIERSNWPEAKRKTPFGQVPTLEIDGKVYYQTLPICRYLAKQFNLLGKSDLDALEIDAVANTVHDLRKMVSLYFFEQDSAEKAKKKETLVTTTLPFYLKRLDDVVKKNGGYFHGGELSYADLFFAAVQHNIKGFMKNDVFEDYPNLKQLIDNSSRLVRYDSSSALRIGPKFSLFRIIRVEGWVCAGLVRLVIRKFRYLRYFNLTSDKNTKMPQYKLIYFKTTGIAELARYLFSYADQDFEDVRHDITTWPKFQRETPYGVLPLLEIDGKVYNQSLAIGRYLAKEFNLTGSNKLEDLEIDSMVDTINDYRSVFSQYLWEANKTVKSKRKEQLVQEKLPFYLNRFEDRVKANGGYFVGGKLTWADLWFVSLKPYLDFVIGFDTLKNHAALTEHANKINAIPNIKKWLDTRPTECCIQEFLDAKQQD
;
A
#
# COMPACT_ATOMS: atom_id res chain seq x y z
N MET A 1 26.73 -23.89 -24.96
CA MET A 1 26.33 -23.41 -23.61
C MET A 1 26.23 -21.90 -23.66
N PRO A 2 25.24 -21.28 -22.99
CA PRO A 2 25.10 -19.83 -22.95
C PRO A 2 26.38 -19.18 -22.40
N LYS A 3 26.76 -18.03 -22.96
CA LYS A 3 27.86 -17.23 -22.42
C LYS A 3 27.31 -16.31 -21.33
N TYR A 4 27.77 -16.51 -20.10
CA TYR A 4 27.37 -15.71 -18.95
C TYR A 4 28.42 -14.66 -18.60
N LYS A 5 27.99 -13.41 -18.37
CA LYS A 5 28.82 -12.35 -17.78
C LYS A 5 28.07 -11.71 -16.63
N LEU A 6 28.57 -11.88 -15.41
CA LEU A 6 28.02 -11.28 -14.20
C LEU A 6 28.79 -9.99 -13.90
N THR A 7 28.07 -8.88 -13.76
CA THR A 7 28.67 -7.61 -13.36
C THR A 7 28.15 -7.18 -11.99
N TYR A 8 29.05 -7.05 -11.01
CA TYR A 8 28.74 -6.64 -9.65
C TYR A 8 29.92 -5.95 -8.97
N PHE A 9 29.72 -5.38 -7.78
CA PHE A 9 30.83 -4.81 -6.99
C PHE A 9 31.84 -5.87 -6.59
N ASN A 10 33.08 -5.44 -6.28
CA ASN A 10 34.14 -6.30 -5.75
C ASN A 10 33.91 -6.72 -4.27
N VAL A 11 32.74 -7.29 -3.98
CA VAL A 11 32.31 -7.88 -2.71
C VAL A 11 31.43 -9.10 -2.99
N THR A 12 31.21 -9.97 -2.00
CA THR A 12 30.32 -11.14 -2.12
C THR A 12 28.85 -10.70 -2.23
N SER A 13 28.24 -10.25 -1.12
CA SER A 13 26.95 -9.55 -1.03
C SER A 13 25.89 -10.06 -2.03
N LEU A 14 25.20 -9.18 -2.77
CA LEU A 14 24.10 -9.55 -3.68
C LEU A 14 24.53 -10.29 -4.96
N GLY A 15 25.83 -10.31 -5.28
CA GLY A 15 26.36 -11.04 -6.43
C GLY A 15 26.69 -12.50 -6.12
N GLU A 16 26.94 -12.82 -4.85
CA GLU A 16 27.38 -14.16 -4.46
C GLU A 16 26.34 -15.27 -4.67
N PRO A 17 25.04 -15.07 -4.40
CA PRO A 17 24.04 -16.08 -4.73
C PRO A 17 24.03 -16.45 -6.22
N ILE A 18 24.31 -15.49 -7.11
CA ILE A 18 24.38 -15.72 -8.56
C ILE A 18 25.65 -16.53 -8.91
N ARG A 19 26.79 -16.17 -8.31
CA ARG A 19 28.06 -16.92 -8.47
C ARG A 19 27.96 -18.36 -7.99
N PHE A 20 27.28 -18.58 -6.86
CA PHE A 20 27.03 -19.93 -6.32
C PHE A 20 26.18 -20.75 -7.29
N LEU A 21 25.12 -20.17 -7.85
CA LEU A 21 24.27 -20.85 -8.83
C LEU A 21 25.03 -21.20 -10.11
N LEU A 22 25.73 -20.23 -10.72
CA LEU A 22 26.54 -20.48 -11.93
C LEU A 22 27.60 -21.55 -11.68
N SER A 23 28.28 -21.50 -10.53
CA SER A 23 29.30 -22.48 -10.15
C SER A 23 28.69 -23.86 -9.92
N TYR A 24 27.56 -23.96 -9.20
CA TYR A 24 26.84 -25.21 -9.00
C TYR A 24 26.42 -25.86 -10.33
N GLY A 25 25.88 -25.07 -11.25
CA GLY A 25 25.58 -25.50 -12.61
C GLY A 25 26.80 -25.96 -13.41
N GLY A 26 28.02 -25.58 -12.99
CA GLY A 26 29.23 -25.77 -13.77
C GLY A 26 29.29 -24.89 -15.01
N ALA A 27 28.59 -23.75 -14.99
CA ALA A 27 28.63 -22.78 -16.06
C ALA A 27 29.92 -21.97 -16.00
N ASP A 28 30.60 -21.84 -17.14
CA ASP A 28 31.65 -20.85 -17.29
C ASP A 28 31.01 -19.45 -17.38
N PHE A 29 31.54 -18.51 -16.59
CA PHE A 29 31.07 -17.13 -16.59
C PHE A 29 32.21 -16.15 -16.37
N GLU A 30 32.08 -14.97 -16.97
CA GLU A 30 32.94 -13.83 -16.71
C GLU A 30 32.44 -13.08 -15.47
N ASP A 31 33.27 -12.94 -14.42
CA ASP A 31 32.96 -12.21 -13.17
C ASP A 31 33.54 -10.81 -13.23
N VAL A 32 32.80 -9.88 -13.83
CA VAL A 32 33.19 -8.47 -13.96
C VAL A 32 32.94 -7.76 -12.64
N ARG A 33 34.02 -7.28 -12.01
CA ARG A 33 33.98 -6.62 -10.70
C ARG A 33 34.23 -5.14 -10.83
N ILE A 34 33.25 -4.36 -10.41
CA ILE A 34 33.30 -2.90 -10.43
C ILE A 34 33.83 -2.37 -9.11
N ASP A 35 34.74 -1.41 -9.17
CA ASP A 35 35.14 -0.59 -8.04
C ASP A 35 34.05 0.42 -7.68
N ARG A 36 33.56 0.36 -6.44
CA ARG A 36 32.40 1.15 -6.00
C ARG A 36 32.70 2.65 -5.91
N GLN A 37 33.96 3.03 -5.70
CA GLN A 37 34.37 4.40 -5.47
C GLN A 37 34.74 5.11 -6.78
N ASN A 38 35.54 4.46 -7.62
CA ASN A 38 36.18 5.08 -8.77
C ASN A 38 35.44 4.80 -10.09
N GLU A 39 34.87 3.61 -10.27
CA GLU A 39 34.23 3.22 -11.54
C GLU A 39 32.72 3.42 -11.50
N TRP A 40 32.07 3.06 -10.40
CA TRP A 40 30.61 3.08 -10.29
C TRP A 40 29.94 4.43 -10.58
N PRO A 41 30.44 5.59 -10.10
CA PRO A 41 29.82 6.88 -10.41
C PRO A 41 29.72 7.15 -11.92
N ALA A 42 30.71 6.71 -12.69
CA ALA A 42 30.77 6.91 -14.14
C ALA A 42 29.80 5.99 -14.89
N ILE A 43 29.64 4.73 -14.46
CA ILE A 43 28.83 3.74 -15.21
C ILE A 43 27.42 3.53 -14.64
N LYS A 44 27.09 4.08 -13.47
CA LYS A 44 25.77 3.87 -12.83
C LYS A 44 24.60 4.20 -13.78
N HIS A 45 24.71 5.28 -14.54
CA HIS A 45 23.63 5.74 -15.43
C HIS A 45 23.43 4.82 -16.65
N THR A 46 24.38 3.95 -16.96
CA THR A 46 24.28 2.98 -18.07
C THR A 46 23.65 1.66 -17.63
N MET A 47 23.52 1.41 -16.32
CA MET A 47 22.90 0.20 -15.79
C MET A 47 21.38 0.31 -15.74
N PRO A 48 20.62 -0.77 -16.01
CA PRO A 48 19.18 -0.83 -15.76
C PRO A 48 18.83 -0.39 -14.34
N PHE A 49 17.98 0.64 -14.22
CA PHE A 49 17.56 1.25 -12.94
C PHE A 49 18.72 1.80 -12.09
N GLY A 50 19.91 1.95 -12.64
CA GLY A 50 21.10 2.40 -11.91
C GLY A 50 21.52 1.44 -10.79
N GLN A 51 21.36 0.13 -11.00
CA GLN A 51 21.62 -0.92 -10.02
C GLN A 51 22.45 -2.07 -10.58
N VAL A 52 23.18 -2.75 -9.69
CA VAL A 52 23.86 -4.04 -9.92
C VAL A 52 23.49 -4.97 -8.75
N PRO A 53 23.45 -6.30 -8.92
CA PRO A 53 24.02 -7.08 -10.02
C PRO A 53 23.18 -7.07 -11.30
N ILE A 54 23.89 -7.23 -12.42
CA ILE A 54 23.31 -7.60 -13.72
C ILE A 54 23.97 -8.88 -14.24
N LEU A 55 23.20 -9.69 -14.96
CA LEU A 55 23.69 -10.89 -15.66
C LEU A 55 23.42 -10.71 -17.15
N GLU A 56 24.47 -10.75 -17.95
CA GLU A 56 24.38 -10.82 -19.39
C GLU A 56 24.39 -12.30 -19.83
N ILE A 57 23.45 -12.67 -20.68
CA ILE A 57 23.31 -14.01 -21.26
C ILE A 57 23.29 -13.83 -22.78
N ASP A 58 24.32 -14.36 -23.45
CA ASP A 58 24.48 -14.26 -24.91
C ASP A 58 24.30 -12.82 -25.45
N GLY A 59 24.88 -11.85 -24.73
CA GLY A 59 24.87 -10.43 -25.09
C GLY A 59 23.63 -9.64 -24.60
N LYS A 60 22.63 -10.30 -24.00
CA LYS A 60 21.43 -9.64 -23.47
C LYS A 60 21.51 -9.45 -21.95
N VAL A 61 21.26 -8.24 -21.47
CA VAL A 61 21.34 -7.87 -20.05
C VAL A 61 20.03 -8.14 -19.29
N TYR A 62 20.16 -8.79 -18.14
CA TYR A 62 19.12 -9.05 -17.14
C TYR A 62 19.55 -8.50 -15.78
N TYR A 63 18.61 -8.15 -14.91
CA TYR A 63 18.87 -7.41 -13.66
C TYR A 63 17.96 -7.91 -12.52
N GLN A 64 18.29 -7.49 -11.29
CA GLN A 64 17.74 -7.97 -10.00
C GLN A 64 18.22 -9.37 -9.60
N THR A 65 18.75 -9.49 -8.37
CA THR A 65 19.35 -10.75 -7.87
C THR A 65 18.37 -11.93 -7.87
N LEU A 66 17.19 -11.78 -7.26
CA LEU A 66 16.24 -12.91 -7.10
C LEU A 66 15.69 -13.42 -8.44
N PRO A 67 15.26 -12.57 -9.40
CA PRO A 67 14.89 -13.03 -10.74
C PRO A 67 16.01 -13.78 -11.47
N ILE A 68 17.25 -13.29 -11.39
CA ILE A 68 18.42 -13.96 -11.98
C ILE A 68 18.64 -15.32 -11.30
N CYS A 69 18.60 -15.37 -9.96
CA CYS A 69 18.73 -16.62 -9.21
C CYS A 69 17.66 -17.64 -9.60
N ARG A 70 16.40 -17.23 -9.71
CA ARG A 70 15.29 -18.11 -10.11
C ARG A 70 15.46 -18.66 -11.51
N TYR A 71 15.91 -17.84 -12.46
CA TYR A 71 16.21 -18.29 -13.82
C TYR A 71 17.30 -19.38 -13.80
N LEU A 72 18.44 -19.12 -13.14
CA LEU A 72 19.55 -20.07 -13.06
C LEU A 72 19.17 -21.34 -12.30
N ALA A 73 18.37 -21.23 -11.24
CA ALA A 73 17.87 -22.38 -10.49
C ALA A 73 17.09 -23.36 -11.38
N ARG A 74 16.28 -22.83 -12.31
CA ARG A 74 15.58 -23.66 -13.31
C ARG A 74 16.55 -24.28 -14.31
N GLN A 75 17.56 -23.53 -14.77
CA GLN A 75 18.57 -24.07 -15.71
C GLN A 75 19.40 -25.22 -15.09
N PHE A 76 19.57 -25.19 -13.76
CA PHE A 76 20.38 -26.16 -13.03
C PHE A 76 19.55 -27.14 -12.20
N ASN A 77 18.25 -27.23 -12.47
CA ASN A 77 17.31 -28.19 -11.86
C ASN A 77 17.30 -28.18 -10.31
N ILE A 78 17.45 -27.01 -9.69
CA ILE A 78 17.32 -26.78 -8.24
C ILE A 78 16.29 -25.71 -7.91
N GLY A 79 15.35 -25.51 -8.83
CA GLY A 79 14.18 -24.64 -8.67
C GLY A 79 12.95 -25.33 -8.11
N GLY A 80 13.04 -26.62 -7.73
CA GLY A 80 11.89 -27.47 -7.42
C GLY A 80 11.41 -28.30 -8.61
N GLN A 81 10.69 -29.40 -8.34
CA GLN A 81 10.19 -30.31 -9.39
C GLN A 81 8.84 -29.86 -9.95
N THR A 82 8.07 -29.13 -9.14
CA THR A 82 6.77 -28.58 -9.48
C THR A 82 6.77 -27.06 -9.35
N ASP A 83 5.78 -26.40 -9.94
CA ASP A 83 5.58 -24.96 -9.76
C ASP A 83 5.28 -24.58 -8.30
N LEU A 84 4.71 -25.51 -7.51
CA LEU A 84 4.49 -25.31 -6.08
C LEU A 84 5.80 -25.38 -5.29
N ASP A 85 6.68 -26.33 -5.61
CA ASP A 85 8.03 -26.37 -5.05
C ASP A 85 8.76 -25.06 -5.36
N ALA A 86 8.68 -24.61 -6.62
CA ALA A 86 9.31 -23.36 -7.05
C ALA A 86 8.78 -22.14 -6.30
N LEU A 87 7.47 -22.10 -6.01
CA LEU A 87 6.85 -21.04 -5.23
C LEU A 87 7.35 -21.04 -3.77
N GLU A 88 7.38 -22.22 -3.12
CA GLU A 88 7.82 -22.35 -1.74
C GLU A 88 9.30 -22.00 -1.58
N ILE A 89 10.15 -22.53 -2.47
CA ILE A 89 11.58 -22.20 -2.52
C ILE A 89 11.77 -20.69 -2.76
N ASP A 90 11.00 -20.07 -3.65
CA ASP A 90 11.09 -18.62 -3.90
C ASP A 90 10.64 -17.80 -2.69
N ALA A 91 9.59 -18.20 -1.99
CA ALA A 91 9.15 -17.54 -0.76
C ALA A 91 10.24 -17.59 0.33
N ILE A 92 10.95 -18.72 0.46
CA ILE A 92 12.07 -18.86 1.39
C ILE A 92 13.23 -17.95 0.97
N ALA A 93 13.64 -17.98 -0.30
CA ALA A 93 14.72 -17.13 -0.81
C ALA A 93 14.41 -15.62 -0.64
N ASN A 94 13.16 -15.19 -0.86
CA ASN A 94 12.71 -13.82 -0.60
C ASN A 94 12.79 -13.47 0.90
N SER A 95 12.39 -14.40 1.79
CA SER A 95 12.48 -14.20 3.24
C SER A 95 13.94 -14.04 3.71
N VAL A 96 14.87 -14.82 3.13
CA VAL A 96 16.32 -14.67 3.39
C VAL A 96 16.82 -13.33 2.88
N TYR A 97 16.37 -12.89 1.69
CA TYR A 97 16.70 -11.58 1.15
C TYR A 97 16.21 -10.44 2.05
N ASP A 98 15.00 -10.55 2.61
CA ASP A 98 14.44 -9.57 3.54
C ASP A 98 15.24 -9.49 4.85
N LEU A 99 15.62 -10.62 5.44
CA LEU A 99 16.51 -10.64 6.61
C LEU A 99 17.84 -9.95 6.29
N ARG A 100 18.46 -10.29 5.16
CA ARG A 100 19.70 -9.67 4.69
C ARG A 100 19.53 -8.16 4.48
N LYS A 101 18.39 -7.73 3.95
CA LYS A 101 18.06 -6.31 3.73
C LYS A 101 17.96 -5.57 5.06
N LEU A 102 17.37 -6.17 6.10
CA LEU A 102 17.36 -5.58 7.45
C LEU A 102 18.79 -5.41 8.00
N ALA A 103 19.65 -6.42 7.84
CA ALA A 103 21.06 -6.33 8.24
C ALA A 103 21.81 -5.22 7.47
N ALA A 104 21.55 -5.08 6.16
CA ALA A 104 22.11 -4.00 5.36
C ALA A 104 21.60 -2.62 5.80
N LEU A 105 20.31 -2.48 6.11
CA LEU A 105 19.70 -1.22 6.59
C LEU A 105 20.26 -0.78 7.93
N TYR A 106 20.65 -1.73 8.80
CA TYR A 106 21.41 -1.45 10.02
C TYR A 106 22.85 -1.05 9.68
N TYR A 107 23.56 -1.86 8.89
CA TYR A 107 24.99 -1.66 8.62
C TYR A 107 25.28 -0.29 7.98
N TRP A 108 24.44 0.10 7.01
CA TRP A 108 24.55 1.36 6.27
C TRP A 108 23.82 2.53 6.94
N GLU A 109 23.23 2.35 8.13
CA GLU A 109 22.70 3.48 8.88
C GLU A 109 23.86 4.40 9.31
N ALA A 110 23.69 5.68 9.00
CA ALA A 110 24.67 6.74 9.25
C ALA A 110 24.40 7.46 10.57
N ASN A 111 23.13 7.58 10.98
CA ASN A 111 22.75 8.17 12.26
C ASN A 111 23.03 7.17 13.40
N PRO A 112 23.89 7.51 14.38
CA PRO A 112 24.25 6.60 15.47
C PRO A 112 23.08 6.12 16.33
N ASP A 113 22.09 6.98 16.61
CA ASP A 113 20.94 6.66 17.46
C ASP A 113 19.98 5.71 16.73
N GLU A 114 19.70 5.98 15.46
CA GLU A 114 18.89 5.09 14.63
C GLU A 114 19.62 3.77 14.35
N LYS A 115 20.95 3.81 14.22
CA LYS A 115 21.78 2.60 14.07
C LYS A 115 21.68 1.72 15.31
N ALA A 116 21.74 2.32 16.50
CA ALA A 116 21.58 1.61 17.77
C ALA A 116 20.17 0.99 17.88
N LYS A 117 19.10 1.75 17.58
CA LYS A 117 17.71 1.23 17.59
C LYS A 117 17.47 0.12 16.58
N LYS A 118 17.99 0.28 15.36
CA LYS A 118 17.93 -0.75 14.31
C LYS A 118 18.69 -1.99 14.74
N ARG A 119 19.87 -1.83 15.34
CA ARG A 119 20.65 -2.95 15.88
C ARG A 119 19.89 -3.67 16.98
N GLU A 120 19.28 -2.94 17.92
CA GLU A 120 18.48 -3.50 19.00
C GLU A 120 17.30 -4.31 18.45
N THR A 121 16.51 -3.72 17.55
CA THR A 121 15.37 -4.40 16.92
C THR A 121 15.81 -5.62 16.12
N LEU A 122 16.89 -5.48 15.34
CA LEU A 122 17.41 -6.57 14.52
C LEU A 122 17.94 -7.72 15.35
N VAL A 123 18.69 -7.45 16.43
CA VAL A 123 19.30 -8.48 17.29
C VAL A 123 18.28 -9.13 18.21
N ASN A 124 17.34 -8.36 18.78
CA ASN A 124 16.44 -8.87 19.82
C ASN A 124 15.12 -9.42 19.26
N ALA A 125 14.72 -9.03 18.04
CA ALA A 125 13.45 -9.46 17.44
C ALA A 125 13.64 -10.12 16.09
N SER A 126 14.19 -9.40 15.09
CA SER A 126 14.17 -9.88 13.71
C SER A 126 15.06 -11.09 13.48
N LEU A 127 16.33 -11.06 13.90
CA LEU A 127 17.26 -12.19 13.75
C LEU A 127 16.71 -13.44 14.45
N PRO A 128 16.30 -13.40 15.74
CA PRO A 128 15.70 -14.56 16.39
C PRO A 128 14.46 -15.09 15.68
N PHE A 129 13.58 -14.20 15.20
CA PHE A 129 12.36 -14.61 14.50
C PHE A 129 12.67 -15.37 13.20
N TYR A 130 13.48 -14.78 12.31
CA TYR A 130 13.79 -15.39 11.02
C TYR A 130 14.64 -16.65 11.18
N LEU A 131 15.71 -16.59 11.97
CA LEU A 131 16.64 -17.71 12.12
C LEU A 131 15.99 -18.90 12.79
N LYS A 132 15.13 -18.69 13.80
CA LYS A 132 14.35 -19.78 14.39
C LYS A 132 13.44 -20.44 13.37
N LYS A 133 12.75 -19.65 12.54
CA LYS A 133 11.86 -20.18 11.50
C LYS A 133 12.62 -20.96 10.44
N PHE A 134 13.77 -20.46 10.01
CA PHE A 134 14.62 -21.15 9.04
C PHE A 134 15.22 -22.44 9.62
N ASP A 135 15.66 -22.44 10.88
CA ASP A 135 16.20 -23.62 11.54
C ASP A 135 15.11 -24.71 11.74
N GLU A 136 13.88 -24.30 12.11
CA GLU A 136 12.70 -25.18 12.16
C GLU A 136 12.41 -25.80 10.78
N MET A 137 12.40 -24.99 9.72
CA MET A 137 12.19 -25.49 8.35
C MET A 137 13.24 -26.54 7.95
N LEU A 138 14.52 -26.31 8.28
CA LEU A 138 15.57 -27.27 7.99
C LEU A 138 15.41 -28.57 8.77
N LYS A 139 15.00 -28.48 10.04
CA LYS A 139 14.72 -29.64 10.86
C LYS A 139 13.59 -30.49 10.27
N ASP A 140 12.54 -29.86 9.79
CA ASP A 140 11.36 -30.54 9.23
C ASP A 140 11.61 -31.11 7.83
N ASN A 141 12.62 -30.61 7.10
CA ASN A 141 12.93 -30.96 5.72
C ASN A 141 14.34 -31.59 5.56
N ALA A 142 14.69 -32.54 6.44
CA ALA A 142 15.93 -33.34 6.36
C ALA A 142 17.24 -32.51 6.20
N GLY A 143 17.26 -31.29 6.72
CA GLY A 143 18.39 -30.39 6.69
C GLY A 143 18.59 -29.63 5.37
N TYR A 144 17.53 -29.45 4.58
CA TYR A 144 17.41 -28.52 3.45
C TYR A 144 16.15 -27.67 3.59
N PHE A 145 16.05 -26.54 2.90
CA PHE A 145 14.88 -25.67 3.07
C PHE A 145 13.57 -26.24 2.53
N HIS A 146 13.63 -27.13 1.53
CA HIS A 146 12.45 -27.65 0.85
C HIS A 146 12.61 -29.13 0.50
N GLY A 147 11.58 -29.95 0.78
CA GLY A 147 11.46 -31.30 0.23
C GLY A 147 12.55 -32.32 0.61
N GLY A 148 13.46 -31.98 1.53
CA GLY A 148 14.61 -32.84 1.84
C GLY A 148 15.73 -32.81 0.79
N GLU A 149 15.66 -31.90 -0.18
CA GLU A 149 16.60 -31.81 -1.30
C GLU A 149 17.20 -30.42 -1.44
N LEU A 150 18.37 -30.34 -2.07
CA LEU A 150 19.05 -29.06 -2.32
C LEU A 150 18.23 -28.20 -3.29
N SER A 151 17.94 -26.98 -2.86
CA SER A 151 17.27 -25.94 -3.65
C SER A 151 18.14 -24.68 -3.77
N TYR A 152 17.77 -23.75 -4.65
CA TYR A 152 18.48 -22.48 -4.72
C TYR A 152 18.30 -21.61 -3.47
N ALA A 153 17.27 -21.83 -2.65
CA ALA A 153 17.12 -21.12 -1.38
C ALA A 153 18.26 -21.47 -0.40
N ASP A 154 18.74 -22.72 -0.44
CA ASP A 154 19.89 -23.18 0.34
C ASP A 154 21.18 -22.47 -0.09
N LEU A 155 21.41 -22.40 -1.41
CA LEU A 155 22.56 -21.68 -1.97
C LEU A 155 22.47 -20.17 -1.66
N PHE A 156 21.27 -19.61 -1.73
CA PHE A 156 21.02 -18.21 -1.43
C PHE A 156 21.31 -17.88 0.03
N PHE A 157 20.83 -18.72 0.96
CA PHE A 157 21.11 -18.57 2.39
C PHE A 157 22.58 -18.69 2.70
N ALA A 158 23.29 -19.71 2.19
CA ALA A 158 24.72 -19.85 2.43
C ALA A 158 25.54 -18.65 1.93
N ALA A 159 25.18 -18.09 0.77
CA ALA A 159 25.78 -16.87 0.25
C ALA A 159 25.45 -15.63 1.09
N ALA A 160 24.18 -15.48 1.52
CA ALA A 160 23.72 -14.35 2.33
C ALA A 160 24.23 -14.40 3.77
N TYR A 161 24.42 -15.60 4.33
CA TYR A 161 24.90 -15.84 5.69
C TYR A 161 26.23 -15.15 5.96
N HIS A 162 27.19 -15.30 5.04
CA HIS A 162 28.47 -14.60 5.14
C HIS A 162 28.29 -13.07 5.17
N ASN A 163 27.42 -12.54 4.29
CA ASN A 163 27.15 -11.12 4.24
C ASN A 163 26.47 -10.58 5.51
N ILE A 164 25.51 -11.32 6.06
CA ILE A 164 24.83 -10.96 7.31
C ILE A 164 25.83 -10.97 8.47
N ASN A 165 26.67 -12.01 8.60
CA ASN A 165 27.70 -12.05 9.63
C ASN A 165 28.68 -10.88 9.51
N SER A 166 29.10 -10.51 8.30
CA SER A 166 29.95 -9.33 8.08
C SER A 166 29.27 -8.03 8.53
N PHE A 167 27.96 -7.89 8.28
CA PHE A 167 27.22 -6.72 8.72
C PHE A 167 27.04 -6.68 10.24
N MET A 168 26.78 -7.83 10.86
CA MET A 168 26.50 -7.92 12.29
C MET A 168 27.76 -7.92 13.17
N GLY A 169 28.89 -8.36 12.63
CA GLY A 169 30.15 -8.49 13.36
C GLY A 169 30.20 -9.71 14.29
N PHE A 170 29.27 -10.65 14.17
CA PHE A 170 29.25 -11.92 14.91
C PHE A 170 28.55 -13.00 14.09
N ASP A 171 28.71 -14.27 14.49
CA ASP A 171 27.99 -15.38 13.91
C ASP A 171 26.51 -15.35 14.33
N VAL A 172 25.63 -14.97 13.39
CA VAL A 172 24.19 -14.90 13.68
C VAL A 172 23.54 -16.27 13.85
N ALA A 173 24.13 -17.33 13.29
CA ALA A 173 23.58 -18.68 13.32
C ALA A 173 24.20 -19.55 14.44
N LYS A 174 24.98 -18.97 15.36
CA LYS A 174 25.70 -19.72 16.40
C LYS A 174 24.81 -20.68 17.22
N ASP A 175 23.57 -20.27 17.48
CA ASP A 175 22.58 -20.98 18.29
C ASP A 175 21.57 -21.79 17.44
N TYR A 176 21.78 -21.83 16.12
CA TYR A 176 20.91 -22.47 15.14
C TYR A 176 21.69 -23.56 14.37
N PRO A 177 21.82 -24.76 14.95
CA PRO A 177 22.73 -25.79 14.44
C PRO A 177 22.34 -26.29 13.06
N ASN A 178 21.05 -26.34 12.70
CA ASN A 178 20.64 -26.82 11.37
C ASN A 178 21.04 -25.81 10.29
N LEU A 179 20.94 -24.51 10.57
CA LEU A 179 21.41 -23.46 9.65
C LEU A 179 22.92 -23.54 9.42
N ARG A 180 23.71 -23.79 10.47
CA ARG A 180 25.17 -23.98 10.34
C ARG A 180 25.49 -25.22 9.50
N LEU A 181 24.83 -26.33 9.78
CA LEU A 181 24.98 -27.56 9.01
C LEU A 181 24.61 -27.36 7.53
N LEU A 182 23.57 -26.57 7.24
CA LEU A 182 23.23 -26.23 5.86
C LEU A 182 24.35 -25.46 5.17
N VAL A 183 24.91 -24.43 5.84
CA VAL A 183 26.03 -23.66 5.29
C VAL A 183 27.22 -24.57 5.00
N ASP A 184 27.57 -25.45 5.93
CA ASP A 184 28.67 -26.41 5.76
C ASP A 184 28.41 -27.37 4.59
N LYS A 185 27.19 -27.92 4.48
CA LYS A 185 26.78 -28.77 3.34
C LYS A 185 26.93 -28.04 2.01
N VAL A 186 26.45 -26.79 1.90
CA VAL A 186 26.52 -26.01 0.67
C VAL A 186 27.97 -25.68 0.31
N LEU A 187 28.79 -25.27 1.28
CA LEU A 187 30.20 -24.97 1.05
C LEU A 187 31.04 -26.20 0.70
N ALA A 188 30.61 -27.39 1.12
CA ALA A 188 31.24 -28.66 0.76
C ALA A 188 30.88 -29.16 -0.64
N LEU A 189 29.88 -28.58 -1.32
CA LEU A 189 29.54 -28.97 -2.70
C LEU A 189 30.75 -28.72 -3.62
N PRO A 190 31.26 -29.73 -4.37
CA PRO A 190 32.57 -29.65 -5.01
C PRO A 190 32.80 -28.40 -5.88
N LYS A 191 31.81 -28.02 -6.69
CA LYS A 191 31.92 -26.85 -7.57
C LYS A 191 31.81 -25.52 -6.82
N ILE A 192 31.07 -25.49 -5.70
CA ILE A 192 30.99 -24.31 -4.83
C ILE A 192 32.28 -24.19 -4.03
N ALA A 193 32.81 -25.28 -3.46
CA ALA A 193 34.10 -25.31 -2.79
C ALA A 193 35.22 -24.82 -3.72
N ALA A 194 35.24 -25.29 -4.98
CA ALA A 194 36.18 -24.83 -5.99
C ALA A 194 36.02 -23.33 -6.30
N TRP A 195 34.78 -22.83 -6.41
CA TRP A 195 34.51 -21.38 -6.55
C TRP A 195 35.03 -20.59 -5.35
N VAL A 196 34.71 -21.02 -4.12
CA VAL A 196 35.12 -20.35 -2.87
C VAL A 196 36.64 -20.33 -2.73
N ALA A 197 37.33 -21.39 -3.16
CA ALA A 197 38.79 -21.46 -3.14
C ALA A 197 39.45 -20.51 -4.17
N LYS A 198 38.86 -20.36 -5.36
CA LYS A 198 39.44 -19.54 -6.44
C LYS A 198 38.99 -18.08 -6.44
N ARG A 199 37.83 -17.75 -5.85
CA ARG A 199 37.27 -16.40 -5.91
C ARG A 199 38.21 -15.39 -5.23
N PRO A 200 38.29 -14.14 -5.72
CA PRO A 200 39.13 -13.12 -5.09
C PRO A 200 38.85 -12.96 -3.60
N LYS A 201 39.91 -12.87 -2.79
CA LYS A 201 39.80 -12.51 -1.37
C LYS A 201 39.39 -11.05 -1.27
N THR A 202 38.15 -10.79 -0.92
CA THR A 202 37.65 -9.42 -0.69
C THR A 202 37.93 -9.03 0.77
N PRO A 203 38.47 -7.83 1.05
CA PRO A 203 38.84 -7.43 2.41
C PRO A 203 37.62 -7.35 3.32
N TYR A 204 37.70 -7.99 4.49
CA TYR A 204 36.77 -7.82 5.61
C TYR A 204 37.58 -7.67 6.89
N TYR A 205 37.30 -6.63 7.67
CA TYR A 205 37.80 -6.51 9.04
C TYR A 205 36.85 -7.28 9.97
N ILE A 206 37.33 -8.36 10.57
CA ILE A 206 36.66 -9.02 11.69
C ILE A 206 37.23 -8.37 12.97
N PHE A 207 36.43 -7.61 13.70
CA PHE A 207 36.77 -7.19 15.05
C PHE A 207 36.29 -8.28 16.01
N VAL A 208 37.20 -9.14 16.47
CA VAL A 208 36.92 -10.03 17.62
C VAL A 208 37.22 -9.23 18.88
N VAL A 209 36.18 -8.88 19.64
CA VAL A 209 36.35 -8.39 21.02
C VAL A 209 36.14 -9.57 21.93
N GLU A 210 37.23 -10.17 22.41
CA GLU A 210 37.18 -11.19 23.45
C GLU A 210 37.11 -10.48 24.81
N LEU A 211 35.95 -10.54 25.47
CA LEU A 211 35.80 -10.12 26.86
C LEU A 211 35.93 -11.37 27.73
N SER A 212 37.16 -11.70 28.15
CA SER A 212 37.37 -12.69 29.20
C SER A 212 37.16 -12.02 30.57
N SER A 213 36.21 -12.53 31.35
CA SER A 213 35.97 -12.09 32.72
C SER A 213 37.12 -12.52 33.63
N LEU A 214 37.85 -11.56 34.20
CA LEU A 214 38.65 -11.76 35.41
C LEU A 214 38.11 -10.86 36.54
N PRO A 215 38.29 -11.25 37.82
CA PRO A 215 37.65 -10.58 38.93
C PRO A 215 38.22 -9.17 39.13
N ALA A 216 37.31 -8.21 39.31
CA ALA A 216 37.51 -6.84 39.79
C ALA A 216 38.50 -5.93 39.01
N GLN A 217 37.90 -5.00 38.26
CA GLN A 217 38.42 -3.64 37.96
C GLN A 217 39.67 -3.46 37.08
N ARG A 218 39.89 -4.31 36.06
CA ARG A 218 40.70 -3.92 34.88
C ARG A 218 40.09 -4.49 33.59
N PHE A 219 39.84 -3.63 32.61
CA PHE A 219 39.60 -4.03 31.23
C PHE A 219 40.92 -3.90 30.46
N SER A 220 41.41 -4.99 29.86
CA SER A 220 42.45 -4.91 28.83
C SER A 220 41.79 -4.98 27.46
N LEU A 221 42.06 -4.00 26.60
CA LEU A 221 41.66 -4.04 25.20
C LEU A 221 42.79 -4.71 24.40
N THR A 222 42.58 -5.94 23.95
CA THR A 222 43.49 -6.60 23.01
C THR A 222 42.94 -6.45 21.60
N VAL A 223 43.65 -5.73 20.73
CA VAL A 223 43.31 -5.63 19.31
C VAL A 223 44.19 -6.61 18.54
N CYS A 224 43.62 -7.74 18.15
CA CYS A 224 44.28 -8.68 17.23
C CYS A 224 43.74 -8.45 15.81
N ALA A 225 44.58 -7.89 14.93
CA ALA A 225 44.33 -7.94 13.49
C ALA A 225 44.88 -9.27 12.95
N ALA A 226 44.00 -10.23 12.65
CA ALA A 226 44.40 -11.45 11.97
C ALA A 226 44.04 -11.35 10.48
N SER A 227 45.05 -11.17 9.63
CA SER A 227 44.99 -11.66 8.24
C SER A 227 45.52 -13.09 8.24
N PRO A 228 44.88 -14.07 7.57
CA PRO A 228 45.45 -15.40 7.49
C PRO A 228 46.75 -15.34 6.65
N GLY A 229 47.90 -15.38 7.33
CA GLY A 229 49.23 -15.46 6.71
C GLY A 229 50.35 -14.59 7.29
N PHE A 230 50.17 -13.83 8.38
CA PHE A 230 51.26 -13.05 9.00
C PHE A 230 51.27 -13.19 10.54
N GLU A 231 52.45 -13.46 11.10
CA GLU A 231 52.68 -13.60 12.54
C GLU A 231 52.34 -12.31 13.31
N SER A 232 51.68 -12.47 14.46
CA SER A 232 51.24 -11.38 15.33
C SER A 232 52.40 -10.63 15.98
N ARG A 233 52.42 -9.29 15.88
CA ARG A 233 53.20 -8.44 16.80
C ARG A 233 52.26 -7.69 17.75
N THR A 234 52.45 -7.91 19.04
CA THR A 234 51.72 -7.29 20.14
C THR A 234 52.32 -5.91 20.45
N ALA A 235 51.51 -4.86 20.51
CA ALA A 235 51.90 -3.58 21.10
C ALA A 235 51.00 -3.30 22.31
N LEU A 236 51.59 -3.30 23.51
CA LEU A 236 50.94 -2.96 24.77
C LEU A 236 51.04 -1.43 24.96
N ILE A 237 49.90 -0.76 25.08
CA ILE A 237 49.84 0.60 25.62
C ILE A 237 49.11 0.51 26.96
N SER A 238 49.83 0.68 28.07
CA SER A 238 49.23 0.86 29.39
C SER A 238 49.25 2.34 29.75
N ALA A 239 48.09 2.93 30.01
CA ALA A 239 48.00 4.21 30.70
C ALA A 239 47.13 4.01 31.95
N SER A 240 47.77 4.03 33.11
CA SER A 240 47.16 3.97 34.43
C SER A 240 47.31 5.32 35.12
N THR A 241 46.23 6.09 35.21
CA THR A 241 46.13 7.19 36.19
C THR A 241 44.68 7.44 36.56
N MET A 242 44.35 7.29 37.84
CA MET A 242 43.11 7.81 38.45
C MET A 242 43.20 9.34 38.55
N ILE A 243 42.16 10.09 38.18
CA ILE A 243 41.88 11.45 38.71
C ILE A 243 40.36 11.74 38.63
N SER A 244 39.88 12.37 39.71
CA SER A 244 38.53 12.86 40.09
C SER A 244 38.00 14.04 39.22
N PRO A 245 36.70 14.39 39.21
CA PRO A 245 36.12 15.28 38.21
C PRO A 245 36.16 16.76 38.64
N ALA A 246 37.03 17.56 38.03
CA ALA A 246 36.81 19.00 37.84
C ALA A 246 37.82 19.59 36.84
N ARG A 247 37.29 20.37 35.88
CA ARG A 247 37.94 21.45 35.11
C ARG A 247 39.34 21.16 34.54
N ASP A 248 39.42 20.89 33.23
CA ASP A 248 40.11 21.85 32.34
C ASP A 248 39.84 21.58 30.84
N SER A 249 39.47 22.64 30.12
CA SER A 249 38.86 22.58 28.78
C SER A 249 39.81 22.86 27.61
N GLN A 250 41.14 22.76 27.81
CA GLN A 250 42.10 23.16 26.77
C GLN A 250 42.75 21.98 26.03
N PHE A 251 42.80 20.78 26.61
CA PHE A 251 43.37 19.59 25.95
C PHE A 251 42.43 19.03 24.86
N PHE A 252 41.12 19.04 25.10
CA PHE A 252 40.13 18.58 24.12
C PHE A 252 39.93 19.53 22.94
N LYS A 253 40.20 20.83 23.11
CA LYS A 253 40.13 21.81 22.01
C LYS A 253 41.21 21.58 20.95
N ASN A 254 42.43 21.21 21.36
CA ASN A 254 43.53 20.98 20.42
C ASN A 254 43.45 19.66 19.64
N ILE A 255 42.68 18.67 20.11
CA ILE A 255 42.43 17.42 19.36
C ILE A 255 41.27 17.61 18.37
N TYR A 256 40.27 18.44 18.71
CA TYR A 256 39.12 18.71 17.84
C TYR A 256 39.48 19.54 16.60
N GLU A 257 40.45 20.45 16.70
CA GLU A 257 40.75 21.41 15.62
C GLU A 257 41.77 20.92 14.57
N LYS A 258 42.44 19.76 14.74
CA LYS A 258 43.51 19.34 13.81
C LYS A 258 43.31 18.05 13.01
N HIS A 259 42.29 17.22 13.27
CA HIS A 259 42.11 15.96 12.51
C HIS A 259 40.67 15.61 12.13
N VAL A 260 39.75 16.57 12.21
CA VAL A 260 38.40 16.38 11.67
C VAL A 260 38.20 17.38 10.54
N HIS A 261 38.58 17.00 9.33
CA HIS A 261 37.86 17.51 8.18
C HIS A 261 36.43 16.95 8.28
N ILE A 262 35.57 17.68 8.99
CA ILE A 262 34.12 17.54 8.88
C ILE A 262 33.82 17.93 7.44
N VAL A 263 33.90 16.97 6.53
CA VAL A 263 33.18 17.07 5.28
C VAL A 263 31.73 16.93 5.70
N ASN A 264 31.07 18.07 5.88
CA ASN A 264 29.62 18.20 5.98
C ASN A 264 29.01 17.62 4.70
N CYS A 265 28.91 16.29 4.61
CA CYS A 265 28.18 15.61 3.57
C CYS A 265 26.84 15.21 4.17
N SER A 266 25.93 16.18 4.18
CA SER A 266 24.50 15.98 4.36
C SER A 266 23.96 15.12 3.22
N VAL A 267 24.08 13.80 3.33
CA VAL A 267 23.31 12.91 2.46
C VAL A 267 21.94 12.75 3.09
N ALA A 268 21.08 13.71 2.78
CA ALA A 268 19.65 13.64 3.06
C ALA A 268 19.12 12.29 2.58
N LEU A 269 18.74 11.42 3.51
CA LEU A 269 17.75 10.38 3.22
C LEU A 269 16.51 11.15 2.78
N LYS A 270 16.29 11.21 1.47
CA LYS A 270 15.11 11.82 0.89
C LYS A 270 13.93 10.92 1.28
N MET A 271 13.38 11.14 2.47
CA MET A 271 12.02 10.79 2.80
C MET A 271 11.15 11.22 1.61
N PRO A 272 10.16 10.43 1.16
CA PRO A 272 9.24 10.93 0.17
C PRO A 272 8.67 12.24 0.69
N ALA A 273 8.94 13.32 -0.03
CA ALA A 273 8.50 14.63 0.35
C ALA A 273 6.98 14.65 0.14
N TYR A 274 6.23 14.32 1.19
CA TYR A 274 4.78 14.45 1.16
C TYR A 274 4.43 15.93 1.18
N LYS A 275 3.69 16.38 0.18
CA LYS A 275 3.08 17.71 0.21
C LYS A 275 1.59 17.58 0.10
N VAL A 276 0.88 18.07 1.11
CA VAL A 276 -0.58 18.14 1.09
C VAL A 276 -0.94 19.54 0.64
N THR A 277 -1.63 19.66 -0.50
CA THR A 277 -2.15 20.95 -0.96
C THR A 277 -3.65 21.00 -0.77
N TYR A 278 -4.12 21.93 0.06
CA TYR A 278 -5.55 22.15 0.29
C TYR A 278 -5.83 23.58 0.77
N PHE A 279 -7.09 23.99 0.88
CA PHE A 279 -7.46 25.28 1.45
C PHE A 279 -6.99 25.40 2.92
N ASN A 280 -6.84 26.64 3.40
CA ASN A 280 -6.53 26.96 4.81
C ASN A 280 -7.74 26.74 5.75
N ILE A 281 -8.33 25.55 5.65
CA ILE A 281 -9.41 25.01 6.50
C ILE A 281 -9.18 23.50 6.67
N VAL A 282 -9.87 22.87 7.63
CA VAL A 282 -9.85 21.40 7.78
C VAL A 282 -10.42 20.75 6.51
N GLY A 283 -11.72 20.92 6.26
CA GLY A 283 -12.42 20.47 5.05
C GLY A 283 -12.02 19.06 4.58
N LEU A 284 -11.90 18.88 3.27
CA LEU A 284 -11.51 17.61 2.64
C LEU A 284 -10.01 17.28 2.73
N GLY A 285 -9.15 18.24 3.06
CA GLY A 285 -7.74 17.99 3.37
C GLY A 285 -7.54 17.40 4.76
N GLY A 286 -8.48 17.64 5.68
CA GLY A 286 -8.46 17.17 7.06
C GLY A 286 -8.20 15.68 7.21
N PRO A 287 -8.96 14.79 6.55
CA PRO A 287 -8.74 13.34 6.62
C PRO A 287 -7.32 12.91 6.21
N ILE A 288 -6.72 13.57 5.21
CA ILE A 288 -5.35 13.27 4.75
C ILE A 288 -4.34 13.68 5.82
N ARG A 289 -4.50 14.89 6.37
CA ARG A 289 -3.66 15.40 7.47
C ARG A 289 -3.77 14.52 8.72
N PHE A 290 -4.99 14.10 9.08
CA PHE A 290 -5.22 13.21 10.21
C PHE A 290 -4.50 11.86 10.05
N LEU A 291 -4.57 11.27 8.85
CA LEU A 291 -3.87 10.01 8.56
C LEU A 291 -2.35 10.16 8.61
N LEU A 292 -1.79 11.21 7.99
CA LEU A 292 -0.34 11.46 8.04
C LEU A 292 0.15 11.73 9.46
N SER A 293 -0.59 12.52 10.24
CA SER A 293 -0.29 12.79 11.64
C SER A 293 -0.42 11.55 12.52
N TYR A 294 -1.42 10.69 12.28
CA TYR A 294 -1.54 9.40 12.95
C TYR A 294 -0.33 8.49 12.64
N GLY A 295 0.10 8.46 11.38
CA GLY A 295 1.26 7.70 10.94
C GLY A 295 2.62 8.27 11.40
N GLY A 296 2.64 9.43 12.07
CA GLY A 296 3.87 10.12 12.45
C GLY A 296 4.72 10.56 11.25
N VAL A 297 4.08 10.82 10.10
CA VAL A 297 4.75 11.20 8.85
C VAL A 297 4.80 12.72 8.74
N GLU A 298 6.00 13.26 8.61
CA GLU A 298 6.22 14.68 8.29
C GLU A 298 5.76 14.99 6.86
N PHE A 299 5.07 16.11 6.68
CA PHE A 299 4.60 16.58 5.37
C PHE A 299 4.58 18.11 5.30
N GLU A 300 4.76 18.63 4.09
CA GLU A 300 4.57 20.05 3.79
C GLU A 300 3.06 20.33 3.63
N ASP A 301 2.47 21.15 4.50
CA ASP A 301 1.06 21.56 4.42
C ASP A 301 0.93 22.85 3.60
N ILE A 302 0.77 22.71 2.28
CA ILE A 302 0.59 23.82 1.37
C ILE A 302 -0.87 24.31 1.45
N ARG A 303 -1.06 25.42 2.16
CA ARG A 303 -2.38 26.02 2.36
C ARG A 303 -2.69 27.09 1.32
N ILE A 304 -3.77 26.89 0.57
CA ILE A 304 -4.26 27.83 -0.43
C ILE A 304 -5.25 28.79 0.22
N GLU A 305 -4.95 30.09 0.16
CA GLU A 305 -5.92 31.14 0.47
C GLU A 305 -6.98 31.26 -0.63
N ARG A 306 -8.22 31.58 -0.25
CA ARG A 306 -9.35 31.57 -1.20
C ARG A 306 -9.15 32.51 -2.38
N SER A 307 -8.50 33.66 -2.16
CA SER A 307 -8.13 34.64 -3.19
C SER A 307 -7.18 34.06 -4.25
N ASN A 308 -6.33 33.09 -3.89
CA ASN A 308 -5.34 32.50 -4.78
C ASN A 308 -5.90 31.29 -5.56
N TRP A 309 -7.13 30.86 -5.28
CA TRP A 309 -7.75 29.69 -5.90
C TRP A 309 -7.88 29.78 -7.43
N PRO A 310 -8.27 30.91 -8.05
CA PRO A 310 -8.42 30.97 -9.50
C PRO A 310 -7.15 30.60 -10.27
N GLU A 311 -5.97 30.97 -9.74
CA GLU A 311 -4.69 30.59 -10.32
C GLU A 311 -4.32 29.14 -10.00
N ALA A 312 -4.40 28.74 -8.73
CA ALA A 312 -4.05 27.39 -8.29
C ALA A 312 -4.88 26.31 -9.01
N LYS A 313 -6.18 26.57 -9.21
CA LYS A 313 -7.12 25.66 -9.89
C LYS A 313 -6.63 25.25 -11.28
N ARG A 314 -5.95 26.14 -12.02
CA ARG A 314 -5.44 25.83 -13.36
C ARG A 314 -4.29 24.84 -13.34
N LYS A 315 -3.57 24.74 -12.22
CA LYS A 315 -2.39 23.88 -12.03
C LYS A 315 -2.72 22.53 -11.39
N THR A 316 -3.91 22.39 -10.80
CA THR A 316 -4.32 21.16 -10.10
C THR A 316 -4.96 20.13 -11.05
N PRO A 317 -4.74 18.82 -10.84
CA PRO A 317 -5.45 17.77 -11.56
C PRO A 317 -6.96 17.98 -11.48
N PHE A 318 -7.63 18.00 -12.63
CA PHE A 318 -9.07 18.22 -12.76
C PHE A 318 -9.60 19.49 -12.04
N GLY A 319 -8.75 20.48 -11.77
CA GLY A 319 -9.19 21.73 -11.14
C GLY A 319 -9.71 21.54 -9.71
N GLN A 320 -9.19 20.54 -8.99
CA GLN A 320 -9.65 20.13 -7.66
C GLN A 320 -8.49 19.99 -6.67
N VAL A 321 -8.81 20.19 -5.39
CA VAL A 321 -7.98 19.89 -4.22
C VAL A 321 -8.85 19.13 -3.19
N PRO A 322 -8.30 18.27 -2.33
CA PRO A 322 -6.88 18.13 -1.98
C PRO A 322 -6.03 17.36 -3.00
N THR A 323 -4.74 17.65 -2.99
CA THR A 323 -3.71 16.82 -3.65
C THR A 323 -2.67 16.36 -2.65
N LEU A 324 -2.08 15.20 -2.92
CA LEU A 324 -0.91 14.67 -2.21
C LEU A 324 0.23 14.51 -3.23
N GLU A 325 1.29 15.28 -3.09
CA GLU A 325 2.54 15.06 -3.84
C GLU A 325 3.36 14.00 -3.09
N ILE A 326 3.84 12.99 -3.83
CA ILE A 326 4.76 11.95 -3.33
C ILE A 326 5.92 11.90 -4.31
N ASP A 327 7.13 12.21 -3.85
CA ASP A 327 8.35 12.21 -4.68
C ASP A 327 8.24 13.05 -5.97
N GLY A 328 7.54 14.19 -5.90
CA GLY A 328 7.35 15.09 -7.04
C GLY A 328 6.18 14.73 -7.96
N LYS A 329 5.50 13.59 -7.72
CA LYS A 329 4.30 13.21 -8.46
C LYS A 329 3.04 13.56 -7.68
N VAL A 330 2.12 14.28 -8.32
CA VAL A 330 0.88 14.75 -7.70
C VAL A 330 -0.24 13.72 -7.88
N TYR A 331 -0.81 13.27 -6.75
CA TYR A 331 -2.02 12.46 -6.67
C TYR A 331 -3.17 13.32 -6.14
N TYR A 332 -4.40 12.89 -6.39
CA TYR A 332 -5.60 13.69 -6.16
C TYR A 332 -6.78 12.81 -5.70
N GLN A 333 -7.88 13.44 -5.32
CA GLN A 333 -9.07 12.83 -4.70
C GLN A 333 -8.85 12.37 -3.24
N THR A 334 -9.74 12.81 -2.35
CA THR A 334 -9.59 12.58 -0.90
C THR A 334 -9.61 11.10 -0.53
N LEU A 335 -10.64 10.35 -0.93
CA LEU A 335 -10.79 8.95 -0.53
C LEU A 335 -9.67 8.05 -1.08
N PRO A 336 -9.23 8.18 -2.35
CA PRO A 336 -8.05 7.50 -2.88
C PRO A 336 -6.80 7.76 -2.06
N ILE A 337 -6.49 9.02 -1.77
CA ILE A 337 -5.34 9.38 -0.93
C ILE A 337 -5.48 8.77 0.47
N CYS A 338 -6.65 8.88 1.10
CA CYS A 338 -6.89 8.31 2.42
C CYS A 338 -6.71 6.79 2.44
N ARG A 339 -7.20 6.07 1.42
CA ARG A 339 -7.03 4.61 1.31
C ARG A 339 -5.58 4.21 1.08
N TYR A 340 -4.84 4.96 0.26
CA TYR A 340 -3.40 4.77 0.09
C TYR A 340 -2.67 4.88 1.43
N LEU A 341 -2.93 5.94 2.19
CA LEU A 341 -2.34 6.16 3.52
C LEU A 341 -2.80 5.09 4.53
N ALA A 342 -4.07 4.72 4.52
CA ALA A 342 -4.62 3.65 5.35
C ALA A 342 -3.90 2.31 5.11
N LYS A 343 -3.53 2.00 3.87
CA LYS A 343 -2.72 0.82 3.51
C LYS A 343 -1.26 0.91 3.93
N GLN A 344 -0.73 2.11 4.21
CA GLN A 344 0.60 2.27 4.81
C GLN A 344 0.57 2.12 6.34
N PHE A 345 -0.54 2.50 6.97
CA PHE A 345 -0.69 2.53 8.42
C PHE A 345 -1.54 1.36 8.97
N ASN A 346 -1.86 0.37 8.14
CA ASN A 346 -2.65 -0.83 8.50
C ASN A 346 -4.05 -0.52 9.06
N LEU A 347 -4.75 0.43 8.44
CA LEU A 347 -6.08 0.93 8.86
C LEU A 347 -7.25 0.44 7.98
N LEU A 348 -7.03 -0.62 7.18
CA LEU A 348 -8.03 -1.23 6.28
C LEU A 348 -8.62 -2.55 6.80
N GLY A 349 -8.37 -2.89 8.08
CA GLY A 349 -8.78 -4.16 8.65
C GLY A 349 -7.86 -5.32 8.27
N LYS A 350 -8.30 -6.56 8.54
CA LYS A 350 -7.48 -7.79 8.44
C LYS A 350 -7.76 -8.59 7.16
N SER A 351 -8.81 -8.25 6.43
CA SER A 351 -9.28 -8.95 5.23
C SER A 351 -9.88 -7.99 4.20
N ASP A 352 -10.11 -8.49 2.98
CA ASP A 352 -10.70 -7.68 1.91
C ASP A 352 -12.18 -7.36 2.15
N LEU A 353 -12.89 -8.21 2.90
CA LEU A 353 -14.23 -7.93 3.38
C LEU A 353 -14.23 -6.85 4.47
N ASP A 354 -13.21 -6.82 5.34
CA ASP A 354 -13.03 -5.71 6.29
C ASP A 354 -12.80 -4.39 5.54
N ALA A 355 -11.92 -4.41 4.53
CA ALA A 355 -11.62 -3.23 3.72
C ALA A 355 -12.87 -2.73 2.97
N LEU A 356 -13.71 -3.64 2.47
CA LEU A 356 -15.01 -3.32 1.86
C LEU A 356 -15.95 -2.62 2.86
N GLU A 357 -16.10 -3.16 4.08
CA GLU A 357 -16.96 -2.57 5.12
C GLU A 357 -16.47 -1.19 5.54
N ILE A 358 -15.17 -1.07 5.83
CA ILE A 358 -14.55 0.19 6.24
C ILE A 358 -14.70 1.25 5.13
N ASP A 359 -14.46 0.89 3.86
CA ASP A 359 -14.62 1.85 2.76
C ASP A 359 -16.09 2.20 2.51
N ALA A 360 -17.02 1.26 2.65
CA ALA A 360 -18.44 1.55 2.56
C ALA A 360 -18.87 2.57 3.64
N VAL A 361 -18.35 2.47 4.86
CA VAL A 361 -18.58 3.48 5.92
C VAL A 361 -17.97 4.83 5.53
N ALA A 362 -16.71 4.86 5.08
CA ALA A 362 -16.05 6.11 4.69
C ALA A 362 -16.78 6.84 3.54
N ASN A 363 -17.26 6.10 2.53
CA ASN A 363 -18.07 6.65 1.43
C ASN A 363 -19.42 7.16 1.95
N THR A 364 -20.06 6.44 2.86
CA THR A 364 -21.34 6.86 3.46
C THR A 364 -21.18 8.17 4.26
N VAL A 365 -20.11 8.31 5.02
CA VAL A 365 -19.76 9.57 5.71
C VAL A 365 -19.48 10.68 4.70
N HIS A 366 -18.78 10.38 3.60
CA HIS A 366 -18.52 11.34 2.54
C HIS A 366 -19.80 11.83 1.86
N ASP A 367 -20.76 10.94 1.60
CA ASP A 367 -22.07 11.26 1.03
C ASP A 367 -22.89 12.16 1.96
N LEU A 368 -22.96 11.83 3.25
CA LEU A 368 -23.61 12.68 4.25
C LEU A 368 -23.02 14.09 4.26
N ARG A 369 -21.68 14.18 4.26
CA ARG A 369 -20.98 15.46 4.18
C ARG A 369 -21.30 16.20 2.89
N LYS A 370 -21.37 15.51 1.74
CA LYS A 370 -21.72 16.10 0.45
C LYS A 370 -23.14 16.68 0.47
N MET A 371 -24.11 16.00 1.08
CA MET A 371 -25.48 16.52 1.24
C MET A 371 -25.51 17.80 2.08
N VAL A 372 -24.78 17.85 3.20
CA VAL A 372 -24.63 19.06 4.01
C VAL A 372 -23.94 20.19 3.24
N SER A 373 -22.91 19.86 2.44
CA SER A 373 -22.24 20.83 1.58
C SER A 373 -23.17 21.42 0.51
N LEU A 374 -24.04 20.60 -0.09
CA LEU A 374 -25.01 21.06 -1.11
C LEU A 374 -26.04 22.02 -0.52
N TYR A 375 -26.46 21.82 0.73
CA TYR A 375 -27.27 22.80 1.46
C TYR A 375 -26.49 24.09 1.72
N PHE A 376 -25.26 23.99 2.23
CA PHE A 376 -24.50 25.16 2.63
C PHE A 376 -24.25 26.12 1.46
N PHE A 377 -23.94 25.58 0.29
CA PHE A 377 -23.67 26.35 -0.92
C PHE A 377 -24.91 26.66 -1.78
N GLU A 378 -26.11 26.23 -1.37
CA GLU A 378 -27.34 26.66 -2.03
C GLU A 378 -27.49 28.19 -1.93
N GLN A 379 -27.77 28.81 -3.07
CA GLN A 379 -27.87 30.26 -3.23
C GLN A 379 -29.33 30.73 -3.17
N ASP A 380 -30.26 29.92 -3.69
CA ASP A 380 -31.68 30.24 -3.61
C ASP A 380 -32.17 30.08 -2.16
N SER A 381 -32.73 31.15 -1.59
CA SER A 381 -33.08 31.18 -0.17
C SER A 381 -34.22 30.21 0.18
N ALA A 382 -35.20 30.03 -0.72
CA ALA A 382 -36.34 29.15 -0.50
C ALA A 382 -35.91 27.67 -0.59
N GLU A 383 -35.15 27.29 -1.61
CA GLU A 383 -34.59 25.95 -1.75
C GLU A 383 -33.59 25.64 -0.63
N LYS A 384 -32.80 26.62 -0.19
CA LYS A 384 -31.90 26.46 0.95
C LYS A 384 -32.66 26.15 2.24
N ALA A 385 -33.78 26.83 2.48
CA ALA A 385 -34.63 26.58 3.65
C ALA A 385 -35.22 25.16 3.60
N LYS A 386 -35.77 24.74 2.45
CA LYS A 386 -36.31 23.39 2.24
C LYS A 386 -35.26 22.29 2.42
N LYS A 387 -34.05 22.49 1.88
CA LYS A 387 -32.92 21.58 2.06
C LYS A 387 -32.50 21.50 3.53
N LYS A 388 -32.46 22.63 4.24
CA LYS A 388 -32.15 22.66 5.67
C LYS A 388 -33.16 21.87 6.49
N GLU A 389 -34.44 22.08 6.24
CA GLU A 389 -35.52 21.37 6.91
C GLU A 389 -35.41 19.86 6.69
N THR A 390 -35.26 19.43 5.43
CA THR A 390 -35.07 18.01 5.07
C THR A 390 -33.83 17.42 5.75
N LEU A 391 -32.71 18.16 5.74
CA LEU A 391 -31.47 17.71 6.37
C LEU A 391 -31.63 17.52 7.89
N VAL A 392 -32.23 18.48 8.58
CA VAL A 392 -32.33 18.47 10.05
C VAL A 392 -33.38 17.47 10.53
N THR A 393 -34.53 17.38 9.86
CA THR A 393 -35.65 16.55 10.32
C THR A 393 -35.55 15.10 9.87
N THR A 394 -34.90 14.84 8.73
CA THR A 394 -34.91 13.53 8.07
C THR A 394 -33.49 12.99 7.87
N THR A 395 -32.65 13.69 7.11
CA THR A 395 -31.37 13.12 6.65
C THR A 395 -30.37 12.91 7.78
N LEU A 396 -30.03 13.96 8.55
CA LEU A 396 -29.06 13.87 9.63
C LEU A 396 -29.48 12.83 10.69
N PRO A 397 -30.73 12.83 11.22
CA PRO A 397 -31.17 11.80 12.14
C PRO A 397 -31.05 10.38 11.57
N PHE A 398 -31.43 10.20 10.30
CA PHE A 398 -31.38 8.89 9.64
C PHE A 398 -29.95 8.32 9.57
N TYR A 399 -28.99 9.12 9.13
CA TYR A 399 -27.60 8.69 8.96
C TYR A 399 -26.85 8.61 10.28
N LEU A 400 -26.95 9.63 11.13
CA LEU A 400 -26.21 9.69 12.39
C LEU A 400 -26.66 8.60 13.36
N LYS A 401 -27.96 8.28 13.41
CA LYS A 401 -28.44 7.17 14.25
C LYS A 401 -27.82 5.83 13.83
N ARG A 402 -27.75 5.56 12.52
CA ARG A 402 -27.18 4.33 11.98
C ARG A 402 -25.68 4.25 12.17
N LEU A 403 -24.97 5.35 11.95
CA LEU A 403 -23.52 5.43 12.20
C LEU A 403 -23.23 5.23 13.69
N ASP A 404 -24.02 5.82 14.59
CA ASP A 404 -23.90 5.63 16.04
C ASP A 404 -24.13 4.17 16.44
N ASP A 405 -25.14 3.51 15.85
CA ASP A 405 -25.41 2.09 16.06
C ASP A 405 -24.27 1.19 15.56
N VAL A 406 -23.65 1.53 14.42
CA VAL A 406 -22.46 0.82 13.91
C VAL A 406 -21.31 0.93 14.91
N VAL A 407 -21.02 2.14 15.40
CA VAL A 407 -19.96 2.35 16.40
C VAL A 407 -20.24 1.58 17.69
N LYS A 408 -21.49 1.63 18.17
CA LYS A 408 -21.92 0.88 19.35
C LYS A 408 -21.75 -0.62 19.18
N LYS A 409 -22.19 -1.16 18.04
CA LYS A 409 -22.10 -2.59 17.72
C LYS A 409 -20.65 -3.06 17.63
N ASN A 410 -19.76 -2.22 17.13
CA ASN A 410 -18.36 -2.54 16.88
C ASN A 410 -17.43 -2.02 17.99
N GLY A 411 -17.90 -1.96 19.25
CA GLY A 411 -17.04 -1.75 20.41
C GLY A 411 -16.39 -0.36 20.50
N GLY A 412 -17.04 0.68 19.94
CA GLY A 412 -16.55 2.06 19.99
C GLY A 412 -15.76 2.50 18.76
N TYR A 413 -15.71 1.67 17.71
CA TYR A 413 -15.11 1.99 16.41
C TYR A 413 -16.07 1.64 15.27
N PHE A 414 -15.86 2.15 14.06
CA PHE A 414 -16.68 1.77 12.92
C PHE A 414 -16.51 0.32 12.49
N HIS A 415 -15.39 -0.34 12.80
CA HIS A 415 -15.14 -1.73 12.38
C HIS A 415 -14.43 -2.55 13.45
N GLY A 416 -14.93 -3.75 13.72
CA GLY A 416 -14.19 -4.82 14.39
C GLY A 416 -13.63 -4.53 15.80
N GLY A 417 -14.07 -3.47 16.49
CA GLY A 417 -13.49 -3.07 17.77
C GLY A 417 -12.10 -2.43 17.66
N GLU A 418 -11.65 -2.08 16.45
CA GLU A 418 -10.31 -1.58 16.17
C GLU A 418 -10.36 -0.29 15.36
N LEU A 419 -9.35 0.57 15.52
CA LEU A 419 -9.23 1.79 14.74
C LEU A 419 -9.03 1.48 13.25
N SER A 420 -9.82 2.13 12.42
CA SER A 420 -9.80 2.11 10.97
C SER A 420 -9.68 3.52 10.41
N TYR A 421 -9.42 3.64 9.10
CA TYR A 421 -9.34 4.97 8.50
C TYR A 421 -10.71 5.64 8.39
N ALA A 422 -11.81 4.89 8.44
CA ALA A 422 -13.16 5.46 8.48
C ALA A 422 -13.38 6.29 9.75
N ASP A 423 -12.77 5.88 10.87
CA ASP A 423 -12.85 6.60 12.15
C ASP A 423 -12.10 7.94 12.07
N LEU A 424 -10.86 7.91 11.58
CA LEU A 424 -10.06 9.12 11.37
C LEU A 424 -10.65 10.03 10.30
N PHE A 425 -11.24 9.45 9.25
CA PHE A 425 -11.96 10.20 8.23
C PHE A 425 -13.13 10.94 8.86
N PHE A 426 -14.03 10.24 9.55
CA PHE A 426 -15.18 10.85 10.24
C PHE A 426 -14.78 11.92 11.25
N ALA A 427 -13.79 11.65 12.09
CA ALA A 427 -13.28 12.60 13.08
C ALA A 427 -12.75 13.90 12.44
N ALA A 428 -12.23 13.83 11.20
CA ALA A 428 -11.83 15.01 10.45
C ALA A 428 -13.03 15.71 9.77
N VAL A 429 -13.92 14.98 9.08
CA VAL A 429 -15.03 15.61 8.33
C VAL A 429 -16.18 16.10 9.20
N GLN A 430 -16.32 15.64 10.44
CA GLN A 430 -17.31 16.19 11.38
C GLN A 430 -17.15 17.71 11.57
N HIS A 431 -15.91 18.24 11.53
CA HIS A 431 -15.66 19.68 11.59
C HIS A 431 -16.35 20.43 10.44
N ASN A 432 -16.38 19.82 9.24
CA ASN A 432 -17.08 20.40 8.11
C ASN A 432 -18.60 20.37 8.30
N ILE A 433 -19.13 19.26 8.81
CA ILE A 433 -20.57 19.12 9.08
C ILE A 433 -21.01 20.15 10.13
N LYS A 434 -20.34 20.23 11.29
CA LYS A 434 -20.63 21.22 12.34
C LYS A 434 -20.53 22.64 11.82
N GLY A 435 -19.45 22.96 11.09
CA GLY A 435 -19.22 24.29 10.54
C GLY A 435 -20.30 24.73 9.53
N PHE A 436 -20.75 23.82 8.68
CA PHE A 436 -21.80 24.11 7.69
C PHE A 436 -23.20 24.16 8.30
N MET A 437 -23.47 23.33 9.32
CA MET A 437 -24.74 23.37 10.04
C MET A 437 -24.81 24.51 11.06
N LYS A 438 -23.66 25.07 11.47
CA LYS A 438 -23.52 26.04 12.57
C LYS A 438 -24.12 25.55 13.89
N ASN A 439 -24.08 24.24 14.11
CA ASN A 439 -24.54 23.57 15.33
C ASN A 439 -23.77 22.26 15.51
N ASP A 440 -23.68 21.78 16.75
CA ASP A 440 -23.22 20.42 17.01
C ASP A 440 -24.37 19.43 16.78
N VAL A 441 -24.38 18.82 15.59
CA VAL A 441 -25.40 17.83 15.20
C VAL A 441 -25.16 16.44 15.81
N PHE A 442 -24.08 16.26 16.57
CA PHE A 442 -23.69 14.97 17.15
C PHE A 442 -24.06 14.83 18.63
N GLU A 443 -24.65 15.86 19.25
CA GLU A 443 -24.97 15.89 20.69
C GLU A 443 -25.76 14.65 21.17
N ASP A 444 -26.74 14.23 20.39
CA ASP A 444 -27.62 13.09 20.71
C ASP A 444 -27.03 11.71 20.34
N TYR A 445 -25.78 11.66 19.88
CA TYR A 445 -25.12 10.45 19.38
C TYR A 445 -23.84 10.15 20.18
N PRO A 446 -23.97 9.57 21.39
CA PRO A 446 -22.88 9.45 22.34
C PRO A 446 -21.72 8.56 21.84
N ASN A 447 -22.01 7.53 21.04
CA ASN A 447 -20.96 6.64 20.51
C ASN A 447 -20.15 7.38 19.43
N LEU A 448 -20.81 8.17 18.58
CA LEU A 448 -20.10 9.05 17.63
C LEU A 448 -19.26 10.11 18.33
N LYS A 449 -19.74 10.73 19.41
CA LYS A 449 -18.94 11.68 20.20
C LYS A 449 -17.71 11.02 20.80
N GLN A 450 -17.88 9.85 21.41
CA GLN A 450 -16.77 9.07 21.95
C GLN A 450 -15.75 8.72 20.87
N LEU A 451 -16.22 8.33 19.68
CA LEU A 451 -15.36 8.01 18.55
C LEU A 451 -14.56 9.23 18.07
N ILE A 452 -15.19 10.40 18.00
CA ILE A 452 -14.53 11.67 17.66
C ILE A 452 -13.44 12.00 18.67
N ASP A 453 -13.74 11.90 19.97
CA ASP A 453 -12.78 12.20 21.04
C ASP A 453 -11.60 11.22 21.02
N ASN A 454 -11.88 9.92 20.90
CA ASN A 454 -10.85 8.88 20.82
C ASN A 454 -9.95 9.08 19.61
N SER A 455 -10.53 9.34 18.44
CA SER A 455 -9.79 9.54 17.19
C SER A 455 -8.96 10.82 17.22
N SER A 456 -9.53 11.92 17.73
CA SER A 456 -8.84 13.22 17.77
C SER A 456 -7.62 13.20 18.71
N ARG A 457 -7.67 12.42 19.81
CA ARG A 457 -6.53 12.23 20.72
C ARG A 457 -5.34 11.52 20.08
N LEU A 458 -5.57 10.72 19.04
CA LEU A 458 -4.53 9.98 18.33
C LEU A 458 -3.83 10.83 17.27
N VAL A 459 -4.36 12.02 16.97
CA VAL A 459 -3.88 12.90 15.90
C VAL A 459 -3.18 14.10 16.52
N ARG A 460 -1.89 14.27 16.22
CA ARG A 460 -1.08 15.43 16.64
C ARG A 460 -1.20 16.60 15.65
N TYR A 461 -2.42 16.96 15.28
CA TYR A 461 -2.68 18.03 14.32
C TYR A 461 -3.49 19.15 14.98
N ASP A 462 -2.85 20.30 15.20
CA ASP A 462 -3.54 21.51 15.63
C ASP A 462 -4.09 22.25 14.41
N SER A 463 -5.41 22.33 14.32
CA SER A 463 -6.10 23.05 13.24
C SER A 463 -5.87 24.57 13.25
N SER A 464 -5.31 25.13 14.34
CA SER A 464 -5.19 26.57 14.57
C SER A 464 -3.79 27.17 14.32
N SER A 465 -2.73 26.37 14.15
CA SER A 465 -1.36 26.88 13.99
C SER A 465 -0.73 26.54 12.64
N ALA A 466 -0.15 27.54 11.98
CA ALA A 466 0.51 27.44 10.67
C ALA A 466 1.97 26.96 10.74
N LEU A 467 2.50 26.69 11.93
CA LEU A 467 3.86 26.15 12.12
C LEU A 467 4.02 25.67 13.56
N ARG A 468 4.18 24.36 13.75
CA ARG A 468 4.96 23.64 14.78
C ARG A 468 4.42 22.21 14.94
N ILE A 469 5.08 21.24 14.32
CA ILE A 469 5.10 19.86 14.80
C ILE A 469 6.54 19.60 15.26
N GLY A 470 6.70 19.43 16.57
CA GLY A 470 7.95 19.14 17.26
C GLY A 470 7.62 18.54 18.63
N PRO A 471 8.47 17.66 19.19
CA PRO A 471 8.05 16.73 20.22
C PRO A 471 7.90 17.44 21.57
N LYS A 472 6.70 17.38 22.14
CA LYS A 472 6.51 17.43 23.59
C LYS A 472 5.44 16.42 23.98
N PHE A 473 5.87 15.20 24.28
CA PHE A 473 5.32 14.48 25.42
C PHE A 473 6.47 13.85 26.19
N SER A 474 6.63 14.34 27.42
CA SER A 474 7.35 13.69 28.50
C SER A 474 6.76 12.30 28.74
N LEU A 475 7.64 11.34 28.99
CA LEU A 475 7.31 10.03 29.53
C LEU A 475 6.44 10.18 30.79
N PHE A 476 5.15 9.91 30.67
CA PHE A 476 4.34 9.38 31.77
C PHE A 476 3.30 8.45 31.14
N ARG A 477 3.70 7.20 30.90
CA ARG A 477 2.75 6.11 30.76
C ARG A 477 2.94 5.17 31.93
N ILE A 478 1.92 5.19 32.76
CA ILE A 478 1.63 4.29 33.88
C ILE A 478 1.87 2.85 33.41
N ILE A 479 2.88 2.22 34.01
CA ILE A 479 3.02 0.77 34.02
C ILE A 479 1.91 0.27 34.94
N ARG A 480 0.89 -0.36 34.36
CA ARG A 480 0.05 -1.28 35.12
C ARG A 480 0.65 -2.66 34.94
N VAL A 481 1.32 -3.14 35.99
CA VAL A 481 1.84 -4.49 36.11
C VAL A 481 0.68 -5.40 36.47
N GLU A 482 0.29 -6.26 35.54
CA GLU A 482 -0.33 -7.57 35.83
C GLU A 482 0.43 -8.53 34.89
N GLY A 483 1.34 -9.38 35.35
CA GLY A 483 1.12 -10.43 36.35
C GLY A 483 0.97 -11.74 35.58
N TRP A 484 2.10 -12.40 35.29
CA TRP A 484 2.14 -13.71 34.63
C TRP A 484 1.47 -14.80 35.48
N VAL A 485 0.87 -15.82 34.84
CA VAL A 485 1.17 -17.28 35.01
C VAL A 485 0.02 -18.15 34.43
N CYS A 486 0.41 -19.00 33.46
CA CYS A 486 -0.09 -20.33 33.08
C CYS A 486 -1.60 -20.61 32.86
N ALA A 487 -1.94 -20.94 31.60
CA ALA A 487 -2.54 -22.25 31.24
C ALA A 487 -2.45 -22.49 29.72
N GLY A 488 -1.80 -23.59 29.34
CA GLY A 488 -1.84 -24.13 27.98
C GLY A 488 -3.14 -24.90 27.70
N LEU A 489 -3.25 -25.34 26.44
CA LEU A 489 -4.30 -26.19 25.88
C LEU A 489 -5.70 -25.55 25.78
N VAL A 490 -6.00 -25.05 24.58
CA VAL A 490 -6.98 -25.60 23.63
C VAL A 490 -7.21 -24.54 22.55
N ARG A 491 -6.66 -24.79 21.35
CA ARG A 491 -7.23 -24.45 20.02
C ARG A 491 -6.18 -24.76 18.95
N LEU A 492 -5.85 -26.05 18.86
CA LEU A 492 -5.11 -26.65 17.75
C LEU A 492 -6.05 -27.57 16.95
N VAL A 493 -7.20 -27.02 16.56
CA VAL A 493 -8.08 -27.54 15.50
C VAL A 493 -8.66 -26.29 14.83
N ILE A 494 -8.74 -26.28 13.50
CA ILE A 494 -9.09 -25.14 12.63
C ILE A 494 -7.91 -24.20 12.29
N ARG A 495 -6.88 -24.75 11.63
CA ARG A 495 -5.99 -23.94 10.76
C ARG A 495 -5.34 -24.78 9.64
N LYS A 496 -6.14 -25.65 9.02
CA LYS A 496 -5.97 -26.10 7.63
C LYS A 496 -7.12 -25.47 6.84
N PHE A 497 -6.86 -25.05 5.60
CA PHE A 497 -7.74 -24.42 4.59
C PHE A 497 -7.68 -22.88 4.44
N ARG A 498 -6.71 -22.43 3.65
CA ARG A 498 -6.68 -21.27 2.72
C ARG A 498 -5.20 -21.12 2.33
N TYR A 499 -4.72 -21.65 1.20
CA TYR A 499 -4.86 -21.07 -0.14
C TYR A 499 -4.57 -22.15 -1.20
N LEU A 500 -5.59 -22.51 -1.98
CA LEU A 500 -5.49 -23.12 -3.31
C LEU A 500 -6.81 -22.78 -4.05
N ARG A 501 -6.76 -21.85 -4.99
CA ARG A 501 -7.68 -21.61 -6.13
C ARG A 501 -7.13 -20.37 -6.83
N TYR A 502 -6.53 -20.45 -8.02
CA TYR A 502 -7.10 -20.88 -9.29
C TYR A 502 -5.95 -20.98 -10.34
N PHE A 503 -5.85 -21.88 -11.33
CA PHE A 503 -6.74 -22.82 -12.06
C PHE A 503 -5.85 -23.99 -12.61
N ASN A 504 -6.20 -25.28 -12.76
CA ASN A 504 -7.34 -26.11 -12.37
C ASN A 504 -6.95 -27.62 -12.53
N LEU A 505 -7.63 -28.52 -11.79
CA LEU A 505 -7.64 -30.01 -11.85
C LEU A 505 -6.81 -30.77 -10.80
N THR A 506 -7.31 -30.85 -9.57
CA THR A 506 -8.25 -31.90 -9.19
C THR A 506 -9.29 -31.32 -8.22
N SER A 507 -10.54 -31.74 -8.35
CA SER A 507 -11.67 -31.27 -7.57
C SER A 507 -11.48 -31.57 -6.08
N ASP A 508 -11.09 -30.58 -5.28
CA ASP A 508 -11.37 -30.62 -3.84
C ASP A 508 -12.86 -30.26 -3.67
N LYS A 509 -13.69 -31.29 -3.47
CA LYS A 509 -15.15 -31.25 -3.63
C LYS A 509 -15.90 -30.44 -2.56
N ASN A 510 -15.30 -29.49 -1.84
CA ASN A 510 -16.03 -28.77 -0.79
C ASN A 510 -15.58 -27.34 -0.38
N THR A 511 -14.81 -26.59 -1.18
CA THR A 511 -14.75 -25.12 -0.99
C THR A 511 -15.90 -24.46 -1.74
N LYS A 512 -16.97 -24.11 -1.03
CA LYS A 512 -18.12 -23.37 -1.58
C LYS A 512 -17.60 -22.04 -2.17
N MET A 513 -17.80 -21.83 -3.47
CA MET A 513 -17.58 -20.52 -4.10
C MET A 513 -18.51 -19.50 -3.43
N PRO A 514 -18.05 -18.25 -3.19
CA PRO A 514 -18.90 -17.24 -2.58
C PRO A 514 -20.15 -17.04 -3.45
N GLN A 515 -21.31 -17.04 -2.81
CA GLN A 515 -22.56 -16.76 -3.49
C GLN A 515 -22.77 -15.26 -3.53
N TYR A 516 -22.71 -14.69 -4.73
CA TYR A 516 -22.96 -13.26 -4.97
C TYR A 516 -24.41 -13.02 -5.35
N LYS A 517 -25.01 -12.01 -4.74
CA LYS A 517 -26.31 -11.46 -5.15
C LYS A 517 -26.21 -9.95 -5.23
N LEU A 518 -26.37 -9.40 -6.44
CA LEU A 518 -26.38 -7.97 -6.70
C LEU A 518 -27.82 -7.48 -6.73
N ILE A 519 -28.15 -6.52 -5.86
CA ILE A 519 -29.49 -5.95 -5.76
C ILE A 519 -29.44 -4.51 -6.28
N TYR A 520 -30.21 -4.26 -7.34
CA TYR A 520 -30.33 -2.92 -7.94
C TYR A 520 -31.68 -2.72 -8.64
N PHE A 521 -31.86 -1.57 -9.27
CA PHE A 521 -33.00 -1.30 -10.13
C PHE A 521 -32.90 -2.04 -11.48
N LYS A 522 -34.04 -2.17 -12.17
CA LYS A 522 -34.14 -2.56 -13.60
C LYS A 522 -33.59 -1.48 -14.53
N THR A 523 -32.30 -1.17 -14.40
CA THR A 523 -31.54 -0.25 -15.23
C THR A 523 -30.04 -0.52 -15.05
N THR A 524 -29.18 0.02 -15.90
CA THR A 524 -27.72 -0.11 -15.79
C THR A 524 -27.22 0.68 -14.58
N GLY A 525 -27.38 2.00 -14.62
CA GLY A 525 -27.03 2.93 -13.53
C GLY A 525 -25.63 2.69 -12.96
N ILE A 526 -25.47 2.88 -11.65
CA ILE A 526 -24.17 2.71 -10.97
C ILE A 526 -23.85 1.24 -10.63
N ALA A 527 -24.81 0.32 -10.75
CA ALA A 527 -24.59 -1.11 -10.53
C ALA A 527 -24.02 -1.82 -11.77
N GLU A 528 -24.07 -1.17 -12.93
CA GLU A 528 -23.51 -1.74 -14.17
C GLU A 528 -22.01 -2.02 -14.06
N LEU A 529 -21.29 -1.28 -13.20
CA LEU A 529 -19.90 -1.61 -12.86
C LEU A 529 -19.77 -3.03 -12.31
N ALA A 530 -20.60 -3.41 -11.32
CA ALA A 530 -20.53 -4.73 -10.71
C ALA A 530 -20.88 -5.82 -11.73
N ARG A 531 -21.88 -5.58 -12.59
CA ARG A 531 -22.22 -6.50 -13.70
C ARG A 531 -21.08 -6.66 -14.69
N TYR A 532 -20.42 -5.56 -15.07
CA TYR A 532 -19.22 -5.61 -15.93
C TYR A 532 -18.10 -6.41 -15.27
N LEU A 533 -17.87 -6.21 -13.97
CA LEU A 533 -16.84 -6.92 -13.20
C LEU A 533 -17.13 -8.42 -13.10
N PHE A 534 -18.35 -8.82 -12.74
CA PHE A 534 -18.76 -10.23 -12.73
C PHE A 534 -18.67 -10.86 -14.10
N SER A 535 -19.16 -10.16 -15.13
CA SER A 535 -19.13 -10.66 -16.51
C SER A 535 -17.69 -10.81 -17.01
N TYR A 536 -16.84 -9.83 -16.78
CA TYR A 536 -15.41 -9.91 -17.12
C TYR A 536 -14.76 -11.17 -16.54
N ALA A 537 -15.04 -11.46 -15.27
CA ALA A 537 -14.48 -12.60 -14.54
C ALA A 537 -15.16 -13.95 -14.83
N ASP A 538 -16.23 -13.97 -15.64
CA ASP A 538 -17.12 -15.13 -15.80
C ASP A 538 -17.61 -15.68 -14.45
N GLN A 539 -17.88 -14.77 -13.50
CA GLN A 539 -18.30 -15.10 -12.15
C GLN A 539 -19.83 -15.07 -12.06
N ASP A 540 -20.42 -16.21 -11.69
CA ASP A 540 -21.84 -16.32 -11.43
C ASP A 540 -22.28 -15.40 -10.28
N PHE A 541 -23.41 -14.73 -10.48
CA PHE A 541 -24.09 -13.91 -9.48
C PHE A 541 -25.60 -13.87 -9.75
N GLU A 542 -26.39 -13.69 -8.70
CA GLU A 542 -27.83 -13.42 -8.80
C GLU A 542 -28.05 -11.92 -9.03
N ASP A 543 -28.61 -11.51 -10.17
CA ASP A 543 -28.96 -10.10 -10.46
C ASP A 543 -30.42 -9.82 -10.08
N VAL A 544 -30.63 -9.40 -8.84
CA VAL A 544 -31.96 -9.07 -8.30
C VAL A 544 -32.32 -7.64 -8.70
N ARG A 545 -33.33 -7.51 -9.55
CA ARG A 545 -33.75 -6.22 -10.12
C ARG A 545 -35.11 -5.80 -9.59
N HIS A 546 -35.12 -4.70 -8.85
CA HIS A 546 -36.34 -4.08 -8.34
C HIS A 546 -36.92 -3.07 -9.33
N ASP A 547 -38.24 -3.06 -9.40
CA ASP A 547 -38.99 -2.00 -10.05
C ASP A 547 -39.00 -0.75 -9.17
N ILE A 548 -38.95 0.43 -9.78
CA ILE A 548 -38.93 1.69 -9.05
C ILE A 548 -40.20 1.93 -8.22
N THR A 549 -41.35 1.39 -8.65
CA THR A 549 -42.61 1.42 -7.89
C THR A 549 -42.53 0.64 -6.58
N THR A 550 -41.64 -0.35 -6.49
CA THR A 550 -41.40 -1.13 -5.25
C THR A 550 -40.39 -0.47 -4.31
N TRP A 551 -39.63 0.52 -4.80
CA TRP A 551 -38.56 1.18 -4.06
C TRP A 551 -39.00 1.80 -2.74
N PRO A 552 -40.12 2.55 -2.62
CA PRO A 552 -40.47 3.18 -1.35
C PRO A 552 -40.64 2.19 -0.18
N LYS A 553 -41.05 0.94 -0.48
CA LYS A 553 -41.15 -0.13 0.52
C LYS A 553 -39.76 -0.68 0.86
N PHE A 554 -38.99 -1.04 -0.17
CA PHE A 554 -37.68 -1.67 -0.01
C PHE A 554 -36.59 -0.72 0.54
N GLN A 555 -36.69 0.59 0.25
CA GLN A 555 -35.70 1.59 0.67
C GLN A 555 -35.45 1.55 2.18
N ARG A 556 -36.50 1.36 2.98
CA ARG A 556 -36.43 1.34 4.45
C ARG A 556 -35.69 0.12 5.00
N GLU A 557 -35.63 -0.96 4.22
CA GLU A 557 -34.95 -2.21 4.56
C GLU A 557 -33.46 -2.17 4.22
N THR A 558 -33.04 -1.28 3.30
CA THR A 558 -31.63 -1.11 2.97
C THR A 558 -30.86 -0.39 4.10
N PRO A 559 -29.55 -0.70 4.31
CA PRO A 559 -28.78 -0.13 5.41
C PRO A 559 -28.81 1.40 5.48
N TYR A 560 -28.70 2.09 4.35
CA TYR A 560 -28.65 3.56 4.28
C TYR A 560 -29.65 4.17 3.29
N GLY A 561 -30.72 3.46 2.94
CA GLY A 561 -31.71 3.99 2.00
C GLY A 561 -31.19 4.13 0.57
N VAL A 562 -30.20 3.30 0.20
CA VAL A 562 -29.45 3.40 -1.07
C VAL A 562 -29.23 2.03 -1.71
N LEU A 563 -29.06 2.05 -3.03
CA LEU A 563 -28.65 0.92 -3.87
C LEU A 563 -27.42 1.36 -4.70
N PRO A 564 -26.57 0.43 -5.18
CA PRO A 564 -26.68 -1.03 -5.10
C PRO A 564 -26.32 -1.61 -3.74
N LEU A 565 -26.79 -2.84 -3.53
CA LEU A 565 -26.33 -3.74 -2.50
C LEU A 565 -25.65 -4.95 -3.14
N LEU A 566 -24.57 -5.43 -2.54
CA LEU A 566 -23.97 -6.71 -2.85
C LEU A 566 -24.11 -7.61 -1.62
N GLU A 567 -24.80 -8.72 -1.75
CA GLU A 567 -24.83 -9.77 -0.74
C GLU A 567 -23.77 -10.82 -1.10
N ILE A 568 -22.90 -11.14 -0.14
CA ILE A 568 -21.86 -12.17 -0.26
C ILE A 568 -22.11 -13.17 0.87
N ASP A 569 -22.47 -14.40 0.52
CA ASP A 569 -22.76 -15.47 1.49
C ASP A 569 -23.75 -15.05 2.60
N GLY A 570 -24.78 -14.29 2.22
CA GLY A 570 -25.83 -13.80 3.13
C GLY A 570 -25.51 -12.50 3.88
N LYS A 571 -24.28 -11.97 3.78
CA LYS A 571 -23.93 -10.66 4.36
C LYS A 571 -24.06 -9.56 3.30
N VAL A 572 -24.78 -8.49 3.66
CA VAL A 572 -25.09 -7.37 2.75
C VAL A 572 -24.06 -6.25 2.90
N TYR A 573 -23.56 -5.78 1.76
CA TYR A 573 -22.64 -4.67 1.60
C TYR A 573 -23.28 -3.59 0.71
N ASN A 574 -22.88 -2.34 0.87
CA ASN A 574 -23.40 -1.19 0.12
C ASN A 574 -22.25 -0.33 -0.42
N GLN A 575 -22.61 0.75 -1.12
CA GLN A 575 -21.71 1.68 -1.83
C GLN A 575 -21.08 1.10 -3.09
N SER A 576 -21.55 1.57 -4.25
CA SER A 576 -21.15 1.08 -5.58
C SER A 576 -19.64 1.06 -5.81
N LEU A 577 -18.90 2.09 -5.40
CA LEU A 577 -17.45 2.14 -5.59
C LEU A 577 -16.68 1.27 -4.59
N ALA A 578 -17.20 1.07 -3.37
CA ALA A 578 -16.62 0.14 -2.41
C ALA A 578 -16.77 -1.30 -2.91
N ILE A 579 -17.99 -1.65 -3.35
CA ILE A 579 -18.32 -2.92 -4.00
C ILE A 579 -17.44 -3.12 -5.25
N GLY A 580 -17.38 -2.13 -6.13
CA GLY A 580 -16.61 -2.18 -7.37
C GLY A 580 -15.13 -2.41 -7.12
N ARG A 581 -14.53 -1.75 -6.11
CA ARG A 581 -13.11 -1.97 -5.76
C ARG A 581 -12.85 -3.34 -5.17
N TYR A 582 -13.76 -3.84 -4.33
CA TYR A 582 -13.66 -5.19 -3.79
C TYR A 582 -13.67 -6.22 -4.93
N LEU A 583 -14.67 -6.16 -5.82
CA LEU A 583 -14.76 -7.05 -6.98
C LEU A 583 -13.58 -6.89 -7.94
N ALA A 584 -13.12 -5.65 -8.19
CA ALA A 584 -11.94 -5.40 -9.00
C ALA A 584 -10.69 -6.07 -8.42
N LYS A 585 -10.55 -6.10 -7.10
CA LYS A 585 -9.45 -6.81 -6.44
C LYS A 585 -9.59 -8.32 -6.60
N GLU A 586 -10.76 -8.88 -6.36
CA GLU A 586 -11.03 -10.33 -6.54
C GLU A 586 -10.77 -10.78 -7.99
N PHE A 587 -11.01 -9.90 -8.96
CA PHE A 587 -10.88 -10.19 -10.38
C PHE A 587 -9.60 -9.63 -11.01
N ASN A 588 -8.61 -9.25 -10.19
CA ASN A 588 -7.27 -8.83 -10.63
C ASN A 588 -7.24 -7.61 -11.59
N LEU A 589 -8.14 -6.64 -11.37
CA LEU A 589 -8.26 -5.41 -12.15
C LEU A 589 -7.69 -4.17 -11.41
N THR A 590 -6.90 -4.38 -10.37
CA THR A 590 -6.22 -3.34 -9.59
C THR A 590 -4.76 -3.12 -10.04
N GLY A 591 -4.05 -2.21 -9.39
CA GLY A 591 -2.66 -1.89 -9.71
C GLY A 591 -1.69 -3.01 -9.34
N SER A 592 -0.50 -2.99 -9.93
CA SER A 592 0.62 -3.88 -9.56
C SER A 592 1.24 -3.50 -8.22
N ASN A 593 1.00 -2.28 -7.75
CA ASN A 593 1.55 -1.73 -6.52
C ASN A 593 0.62 -0.64 -5.95
N LYS A 594 0.90 -0.21 -4.71
CA LYS A 594 0.05 0.74 -3.96
C LYS A 594 -0.08 2.12 -4.62
N LEU A 595 0.91 2.59 -5.39
CA LEU A 595 0.83 3.87 -6.08
C LEU A 595 -0.01 3.77 -7.36
N GLU A 596 0.08 2.65 -8.07
CA GLU A 596 -0.80 2.38 -9.21
C GLU A 596 -2.26 2.18 -8.75
N ASP A 597 -2.49 1.51 -7.61
CA ASP A 597 -3.82 1.45 -6.96
C ASP A 597 -4.37 2.87 -6.69
N LEU A 598 -3.53 3.76 -6.16
CA LEU A 598 -3.90 5.16 -5.90
C LEU A 598 -4.30 5.87 -7.19
N GLU A 599 -3.55 5.72 -8.28
CA GLU A 599 -3.90 6.35 -9.56
C GLU A 599 -5.20 5.82 -10.16
N ILE A 600 -5.40 4.51 -10.14
CA ILE A 600 -6.62 3.86 -10.64
C ILE A 600 -7.81 4.39 -9.85
N ASP A 601 -7.70 4.41 -8.52
CA ASP A 601 -8.79 4.84 -7.66
C ASP A 601 -9.06 6.36 -7.75
N SER A 602 -8.03 7.19 -7.93
CA SER A 602 -8.18 8.61 -8.25
C SER A 602 -8.91 8.81 -9.58
N MET A 603 -8.63 7.97 -10.58
CA MET A 603 -9.32 8.03 -11.87
C MET A 603 -10.79 7.62 -11.72
N VAL A 604 -11.08 6.54 -11.00
CA VAL A 604 -12.45 6.07 -10.73
C VAL A 604 -13.29 7.14 -10.03
N ASP A 605 -12.77 7.74 -8.96
CA ASP A 605 -13.48 8.80 -8.23
C ASP A 605 -13.74 10.02 -9.14
N THR A 606 -12.81 10.31 -10.05
CA THR A 606 -12.98 11.40 -11.03
C THR A 606 -14.00 11.09 -12.11
N ILE A 607 -14.08 9.84 -12.57
CA ILE A 607 -15.16 9.36 -13.44
C ILE A 607 -16.50 9.43 -12.70
N ASN A 608 -16.53 9.12 -11.41
CA ASN A 608 -17.74 9.27 -10.59
C ASN A 608 -18.13 10.75 -10.38
N ASP A 609 -17.17 11.66 -10.26
CA ASP A 609 -17.44 13.11 -10.24
C ASP A 609 -18.07 13.57 -11.56
N TYR A 610 -17.52 13.11 -12.69
CA TYR A 610 -18.10 13.34 -14.02
C TYR A 610 -19.55 12.84 -14.10
N ARG A 611 -19.82 11.59 -13.69
CA ARG A 611 -21.19 11.04 -13.56
C ARG A 611 -22.08 11.87 -12.64
N SER A 612 -21.53 12.39 -11.54
CA SER A 612 -22.30 13.18 -10.57
C SER A 612 -22.84 14.48 -11.19
N VAL A 613 -22.21 15.04 -12.22
CA VAL A 613 -22.75 16.22 -12.94
C VAL A 613 -24.03 15.86 -13.70
N PHE A 614 -24.05 14.71 -14.39
CA PHE A 614 -25.25 14.21 -15.08
C PHE A 614 -26.37 13.94 -14.10
N SER A 615 -26.05 13.32 -12.96
CA SER A 615 -27.03 13.06 -11.90
C SER A 615 -27.65 14.35 -11.35
N GLN A 616 -26.87 15.42 -11.20
CA GLN A 616 -27.38 16.71 -10.75
C GLN A 616 -28.31 17.37 -11.77
N TYR A 617 -28.03 17.23 -13.06
CA TYR A 617 -28.94 17.69 -14.11
C TYR A 617 -30.23 16.85 -14.17
N LEU A 618 -30.10 15.52 -14.17
CA LEU A 618 -31.23 14.60 -14.27
C LEU A 618 -32.27 14.85 -13.17
N TRP A 619 -31.80 15.00 -11.94
CA TRP A 619 -32.65 15.13 -10.75
C TRP A 619 -33.02 16.56 -10.36
N GLU A 620 -32.60 17.57 -11.13
CA GLU A 620 -33.05 18.94 -10.91
C GLU A 620 -34.55 19.04 -11.21
N ALA A 621 -35.30 19.54 -10.23
CA ALA A 621 -36.75 19.67 -10.31
C ALA A 621 -37.17 21.03 -10.89
N ASN A 622 -36.41 22.09 -10.59
CA ASN A 622 -36.70 23.42 -11.09
C ASN A 622 -36.34 23.49 -12.59
N LYS A 623 -37.33 23.69 -13.46
CA LYS A 623 -37.16 23.70 -14.93
C LYS A 623 -36.11 24.72 -15.40
N THR A 624 -36.10 25.92 -14.82
CA THR A 624 -35.14 26.98 -15.16
C THR A 624 -33.72 26.61 -14.76
N VAL A 625 -33.53 26.10 -13.55
CA VAL A 625 -32.22 25.63 -13.07
C VAL A 625 -31.76 24.41 -13.87
N LYS A 626 -32.69 23.49 -14.21
CA LYS A 626 -32.42 22.29 -15.00
C LYS A 626 -31.89 22.65 -16.40
N SER A 627 -32.50 23.64 -17.05
CA SER A 627 -32.04 24.15 -18.34
C SER A 627 -30.62 24.71 -18.24
N LYS A 628 -30.34 25.55 -17.24
CA LYS A 628 -29.00 26.11 -17.00
C LYS A 628 -27.96 25.03 -16.70
N ARG A 629 -28.32 24.02 -15.89
CA ARG A 629 -27.44 22.86 -15.60
C ARG A 629 -27.16 22.06 -16.87
N LYS A 630 -28.13 21.88 -17.76
CA LYS A 630 -27.93 21.20 -19.05
C LYS A 630 -26.93 21.96 -19.91
N GLU A 631 -27.11 23.28 -20.02
CA GLU A 631 -26.19 24.15 -20.77
C GLU A 631 -24.77 24.07 -20.21
N GLN A 632 -24.59 24.23 -18.89
CA GLN A 632 -23.28 24.09 -18.23
C GLN A 632 -22.68 22.70 -18.41
N LEU A 633 -23.50 21.64 -18.32
CA LEU A 633 -23.06 20.27 -18.55
C LEU A 633 -22.52 20.10 -19.97
N VAL A 634 -23.26 20.55 -20.98
CA VAL A 634 -22.90 20.38 -22.40
C VAL A 634 -21.75 21.27 -22.83
N GLN A 635 -21.78 22.55 -22.47
CA GLN A 635 -20.83 23.54 -22.97
C GLN A 635 -19.53 23.60 -22.17
N GLU A 636 -19.58 23.26 -20.87
CA GLU A 636 -18.39 23.36 -20.01
C GLU A 636 -17.91 22.00 -19.51
N LYS A 637 -18.77 21.22 -18.85
CA LYS A 637 -18.34 20.04 -18.10
C LYS A 637 -17.97 18.88 -19.02
N LEU A 638 -18.76 18.62 -20.06
CA LEU A 638 -18.49 17.57 -21.03
C LEU A 638 -17.13 17.78 -21.70
N PRO A 639 -16.83 18.93 -22.34
CA PRO A 639 -15.52 19.20 -22.91
C PRO A 639 -14.39 19.13 -21.86
N PHE A 640 -14.63 19.65 -20.65
CA PHE A 640 -13.63 19.64 -19.58
C PHE A 640 -13.16 18.23 -19.20
N TYR A 641 -14.10 17.29 -18.99
CA TYR A 641 -13.78 15.93 -18.59
C TYR A 641 -13.33 15.08 -19.79
N LEU A 642 -14.08 15.09 -20.89
CA LEU A 642 -13.81 14.20 -22.02
C LEU A 642 -12.48 14.51 -22.72
N ASN A 643 -12.09 15.79 -22.85
CA ASN A 643 -10.77 16.11 -23.39
C ASN A 643 -9.64 15.52 -22.52
N ARG A 644 -9.76 15.62 -21.19
CA ARG A 644 -8.76 15.07 -20.26
C ARG A 644 -8.75 13.55 -20.24
N PHE A 645 -9.91 12.92 -20.34
CA PHE A 645 -10.01 11.46 -20.42
C PHE A 645 -9.43 10.94 -21.73
N GLU A 646 -9.72 11.61 -22.85
CA GLU A 646 -9.16 11.31 -24.17
C GLU A 646 -7.62 11.39 -24.15
N ASP A 647 -7.06 12.47 -23.62
CA ASP A 647 -5.61 12.64 -23.47
C ASP A 647 -5.00 11.55 -22.57
N ARG A 648 -5.70 11.21 -21.47
CA ARG A 648 -5.25 10.17 -20.54
C ARG A 648 -5.21 8.79 -21.19
N VAL A 649 -6.23 8.42 -21.96
CA VAL A 649 -6.33 7.14 -22.66
C VAL A 649 -5.26 7.03 -23.76
N LYS A 650 -5.05 8.12 -24.51
CA LYS A 650 -3.96 8.20 -25.51
C LYS A 650 -2.58 8.00 -24.88
N ALA A 651 -2.33 8.66 -23.74
CA ALA A 651 -1.05 8.57 -23.05
C ALA A 651 -0.75 7.19 -22.44
N ASN A 652 -1.77 6.33 -22.30
CA ASN A 652 -1.68 5.04 -21.62
C ASN A 652 -2.11 3.89 -22.54
N GLY A 653 -1.73 3.94 -23.83
CA GLY A 653 -1.89 2.81 -24.76
C GLY A 653 -3.34 2.35 -24.96
N GLY A 654 -4.30 3.27 -24.85
CA GLY A 654 -5.73 2.96 -25.01
C GLY A 654 -6.42 2.50 -23.72
N TYR A 655 -5.84 2.74 -22.54
CA TYR A 655 -6.45 2.50 -21.23
C TYR A 655 -6.28 3.71 -20.31
N PHE A 656 -6.99 3.81 -19.19
CA PHE A 656 -6.90 4.97 -18.31
C PHE A 656 -5.62 5.04 -17.46
N VAL A 657 -5.09 3.88 -17.02
CA VAL A 657 -3.92 3.81 -16.13
C VAL A 657 -3.04 2.63 -16.47
N GLY A 658 -1.72 2.84 -16.49
CA GLY A 658 -0.73 1.76 -16.50
C GLY A 658 -0.62 0.98 -17.82
N GLY A 659 -1.22 1.46 -18.91
CA GLY A 659 -1.14 0.78 -20.21
C GLY A 659 -1.90 -0.55 -20.29
N LYS A 660 -2.77 -0.84 -19.32
CA LYS A 660 -3.46 -2.12 -19.17
C LYS A 660 -4.91 -1.94 -18.75
N LEU A 661 -5.72 -2.98 -18.94
CA LEU A 661 -7.09 -3.00 -18.46
C LEU A 661 -7.14 -2.94 -16.93
N THR A 662 -7.94 -2.02 -16.40
CA THR A 662 -8.23 -1.86 -14.97
C THR A 662 -9.73 -1.62 -14.77
N TRP A 663 -10.17 -1.61 -13.51
CA TRP A 663 -11.56 -1.33 -13.21
C TRP A 663 -11.97 0.13 -13.47
N ALA A 664 -11.02 1.06 -13.64
CA ALA A 664 -11.31 2.43 -14.10
C ALA A 664 -11.89 2.43 -15.53
N ASP A 665 -11.34 1.57 -16.40
CA ASP A 665 -11.81 1.39 -17.77
C ASP A 665 -13.23 0.82 -17.79
N LEU A 666 -13.47 -0.24 -17.00
CA LEU A 666 -14.81 -0.83 -16.87
C LEU A 666 -15.82 0.17 -16.30
N TRP A 667 -15.43 0.99 -15.33
CA TRP A 667 -16.31 2.01 -14.77
C TRP A 667 -16.71 3.07 -15.77
N PHE A 668 -15.74 3.61 -16.53
CA PHE A 668 -16.02 4.60 -17.57
C PHE A 668 -16.97 4.04 -18.64
N VAL A 669 -16.69 2.84 -19.14
CA VAL A 669 -17.46 2.24 -20.25
C VAL A 669 -18.86 1.80 -19.80
N SER A 670 -18.98 1.20 -18.62
CA SER A 670 -20.29 0.77 -18.08
C SER A 670 -21.25 1.94 -17.83
N LEU A 671 -20.73 3.15 -17.60
CA LEU A 671 -21.55 4.35 -17.44
C LEU A 671 -22.10 4.92 -18.75
N LYS A 672 -21.45 4.68 -19.89
CA LYS A 672 -21.80 5.32 -21.16
C LYS A 672 -23.30 5.24 -21.50
N PRO A 673 -23.97 4.07 -21.43
CA PRO A 673 -25.41 3.98 -21.73
C PRO A 673 -26.26 4.89 -20.84
N TYR A 674 -25.93 4.99 -19.55
CA TYR A 674 -26.62 5.88 -18.62
C TYR A 674 -26.39 7.36 -18.98
N LEU A 675 -25.14 7.75 -19.27
CA LEU A 675 -24.80 9.13 -19.58
C LEU A 675 -25.45 9.62 -20.89
N ASP A 676 -25.40 8.79 -21.93
CA ASP A 676 -26.03 9.08 -23.22
C ASP A 676 -27.56 9.17 -23.08
N PHE A 677 -28.16 8.27 -22.30
CA PHE A 677 -29.59 8.34 -21.98
C PHE A 677 -29.95 9.66 -21.29
N VAL A 678 -29.21 10.05 -20.25
CA VAL A 678 -29.50 11.29 -19.50
C VAL A 678 -29.47 12.52 -20.43
N ILE A 679 -28.50 12.60 -21.34
CA ILE A 679 -28.31 13.81 -22.16
C ILE A 679 -29.07 13.76 -23.50
N GLY A 680 -29.42 12.57 -23.98
CA GLY A 680 -30.14 12.33 -25.22
C GLY A 680 -29.27 12.32 -26.48
N PHE A 681 -27.96 12.13 -26.36
CA PHE A 681 -27.05 12.00 -27.50
C PHE A 681 -25.79 11.21 -27.13
N ASP A 682 -25.07 10.72 -28.13
CA ASP A 682 -23.79 10.02 -27.94
C ASP A 682 -22.70 10.99 -27.43
N THR A 683 -22.33 10.82 -26.17
CA THR A 683 -21.33 11.66 -25.49
C THR A 683 -19.93 11.53 -26.09
N LEU A 684 -19.61 10.44 -26.80
CA LEU A 684 -18.26 10.19 -27.32
C LEU A 684 -18.08 10.48 -28.82
N LYS A 685 -19.13 10.96 -29.52
CA LYS A 685 -19.13 11.16 -30.98
C LYS A 685 -17.92 11.94 -31.55
N ASN A 686 -17.31 12.82 -30.75
CA ASN A 686 -16.17 13.67 -31.13
C ASN A 686 -14.85 13.27 -30.43
N HIS A 687 -14.81 12.10 -29.80
CA HIS A 687 -13.67 11.61 -29.00
C HIS A 687 -13.26 10.22 -29.49
N ALA A 688 -12.43 10.20 -30.53
CA ALA A 688 -12.09 8.98 -31.26
C ALA A 688 -11.36 7.95 -30.38
N ALA A 689 -10.40 8.36 -29.55
CA ALA A 689 -9.68 7.40 -28.71
C ALA A 689 -10.56 6.85 -27.58
N LEU A 690 -11.46 7.66 -27.00
CA LEU A 690 -12.45 7.17 -26.05
C LEU A 690 -13.48 6.24 -26.70
N THR A 691 -13.86 6.50 -27.95
CA THR A 691 -14.74 5.61 -28.72
C THR A 691 -14.07 4.27 -28.99
N GLU A 692 -12.81 4.29 -29.45
CA GLU A 692 -12.00 3.09 -29.65
C GLU A 692 -11.82 2.32 -28.33
N HIS A 693 -11.51 3.03 -27.25
CA HIS A 693 -11.42 2.47 -25.90
C HIS A 693 -12.72 1.76 -25.50
N ALA A 694 -13.87 2.44 -25.62
CA ALA A 694 -15.17 1.84 -25.28
C ALA A 694 -15.48 0.60 -26.12
N ASN A 695 -15.19 0.65 -27.42
CA ASN A 695 -15.36 -0.50 -28.32
C ASN A 695 -14.46 -1.67 -27.91
N LYS A 696 -13.19 -1.40 -27.59
CA LYS A 696 -12.22 -2.40 -27.13
C LYS A 696 -12.69 -3.09 -25.85
N ILE A 697 -13.19 -2.34 -24.87
CA ILE A 697 -13.70 -2.92 -23.61
C ILE A 697 -14.97 -3.74 -23.86
N ASN A 698 -15.92 -3.21 -24.64
CA ASN A 698 -17.17 -3.92 -24.95
C ASN A 698 -16.96 -5.15 -25.84
N ALA A 699 -15.83 -5.26 -26.54
CA ALA A 699 -15.46 -6.42 -27.33
C ALA A 699 -14.83 -7.57 -26.52
N ILE A 700 -14.52 -7.37 -25.23
CA ILE A 700 -14.04 -8.44 -24.36
C ILE A 700 -15.09 -9.56 -24.33
N PRO A 701 -14.76 -10.84 -24.61
CA PRO A 701 -15.76 -11.87 -24.92
C PRO A 701 -16.91 -11.98 -23.92
N ASN A 702 -16.60 -12.04 -22.62
CA ASN A 702 -17.63 -12.21 -21.60
C ASN A 702 -18.42 -10.91 -21.33
N ILE A 703 -17.80 -9.74 -21.50
CA ILE A 703 -18.51 -8.45 -21.47
C ILE A 703 -19.45 -8.35 -22.67
N LYS A 704 -18.99 -8.72 -23.87
CA LYS A 704 -19.82 -8.77 -25.07
C LYS A 704 -21.02 -9.70 -24.87
N LYS A 705 -20.80 -10.90 -24.34
CA LYS A 705 -21.87 -11.85 -23.98
C LYS A 705 -22.88 -11.22 -23.03
N TRP A 706 -22.41 -10.52 -21.99
CA TRP A 706 -23.29 -9.78 -21.09
C TRP A 706 -24.08 -8.69 -21.83
N LEU A 707 -23.45 -7.89 -22.68
CA LEU A 707 -24.13 -6.85 -23.44
C LEU A 707 -25.20 -7.40 -24.41
N ASP A 708 -24.94 -8.55 -25.02
CA ASP A 708 -25.86 -9.20 -25.95
C ASP A 708 -27.06 -9.86 -25.23
N THR A 709 -26.91 -10.20 -23.95
CA THR A 709 -27.93 -10.97 -23.19
C THR A 709 -28.58 -10.21 -22.03
N ARG A 710 -28.00 -9.08 -21.60
CA ARG A 710 -28.54 -8.31 -20.47
C ARG A 710 -29.92 -7.75 -20.81
N PRO A 711 -30.82 -7.65 -19.81
CA PRO A 711 -32.11 -6.98 -20.01
C PRO A 711 -31.91 -5.52 -20.43
N THR A 712 -32.66 -5.08 -21.44
CA THR A 712 -32.60 -3.72 -22.02
C THR A 712 -33.66 -2.76 -21.48
N GLU A 713 -34.60 -3.25 -20.68
CA GLU A 713 -35.64 -2.42 -20.03
C GLU A 713 -35.01 -1.42 -19.05
N CYS A 714 -35.45 -0.15 -19.11
CA CYS A 714 -34.92 0.93 -18.29
C CYS A 714 -36.04 1.59 -17.48
N CYS A 715 -36.14 1.24 -16.19
CA CYS A 715 -37.14 1.82 -15.29
C CYS A 715 -36.88 3.30 -14.93
N ILE A 716 -35.76 3.89 -15.37
CA ILE A 716 -35.52 5.33 -15.11
C ILE A 716 -36.53 6.18 -15.88
N GLN A 717 -36.87 5.83 -17.13
CA GLN A 717 -37.87 6.59 -17.88
C GLN A 717 -39.24 6.47 -17.20
N GLU A 718 -39.64 5.26 -16.82
CA GLU A 718 -40.86 5.00 -16.06
C GLU A 718 -40.90 5.77 -14.73
N PHE A 719 -39.78 5.88 -14.03
CA PHE A 719 -39.68 6.72 -12.83
C PHE A 719 -39.85 8.21 -13.13
N LEU A 720 -39.20 8.70 -14.19
CA LEU A 720 -39.30 10.11 -14.59
C LEU A 720 -40.72 10.45 -15.04
N ASP A 721 -41.43 9.50 -15.64
CA ASP A 721 -42.80 9.64 -16.09
C ASP A 721 -43.77 9.60 -14.90
N ALA A 722 -43.59 8.67 -13.96
CA ALA A 722 -44.37 8.60 -12.72
C ALA A 722 -44.20 9.86 -11.86
N LYS A 723 -42.98 10.37 -11.72
CA LYS A 723 -42.69 11.59 -10.95
C LYS A 723 -43.16 12.89 -11.63
N GLN A 724 -43.55 12.84 -12.90
CA GLN A 724 -44.19 13.98 -13.57
C GLN A 724 -45.71 14.00 -13.39
N GLN A 725 -46.29 12.89 -12.91
CA GLN A 725 -47.72 12.75 -12.60
C GLN A 725 -48.04 13.08 -11.13
N ASP A 726 -47.06 12.97 -10.23
CA ASP A 726 -47.05 13.51 -8.85
C ASP A 726 -46.56 14.96 -8.80
#